data_AF-A0A9Q0MK60-F1
#
_entry.id   AF-A0A9Q0MK60-F1
#
_cell.length_a   1.000
_cell.length_b   1.000
_cell.length_c   1.000
_cell.angle_alpha   90.00
_cell.angle_beta   90.00
_cell.angle_gamma   90.00
#
_symmetry.space_group_name_H-M   'P 1'
#
loop_
_entity.id
_entity.type
_entity.pdbx_description
1 polymer ?
#
loop_
_entity_poly.entity_id
_entity_poly.type
_entity_poly.pdbx_seq_one_letter_code
_entity_poly.pdbx_strand_id
1 'polypeptide(L)'
;LGSKVVEKMKLFLLSLCLCLTLATALFPRRTGDREKFSKKDEELLKLASNKRVFKDEAVPMKSAKLTKDMLVKEKPSPRHSEIEIKQFETRLDHLTQTDLRTVTFDYFLKKEYFISGMGGIFIYINDGDIFTTEFLDTGLMHDLAIETYSALATADLRYHRRNLPTDNATSESLRFLSSEQMVADIGELVEEIRDELNAPDANVILWGTGYGAALATWARREFPDLIQGVWSSSGIFEQTLMTEEPYESLSRTIRAIGGDECAEDVANAFIEFEYLVRIYEWFFVEESLDLCIFIWDFYDEEMAIASHGLIQMIQHYFEVFHFNGVRNFCADIQSNGREEAFDAFARWVRHVFTDRTCLEFDYYQRIYLASQSNWEDVNDLAWSDVDRMYPFQSRPQLYHRCTELANLPVTVNSESLFGRLIQQEFWFLYCTDSFFGDSYDYTELEGAAAALNARFGGRNPGVSNVIYTNGELDPYFSFGINATAADDSHVFNIPHHFKSVDLHSISSFDSPEVRQVKTDISEIIARWRYIIRDEYFIENGPIFIFVNDGGIFTTQFLQTGLMHDIAIDVNAALVTADMRYFRSNLPTDNASYANLEFLTVEQCLADISTLIDAVKLSLNSSESKIVLWGSGHGASLATWAKREYPEKIQGVWSSSGIYERTVISHAPYESLSQTIRDIGGDECAQTIENALDDFEYLSRMYYIWEVMETLDLCNFVFVGYDEDVALASRGLLELIHNYLDVHHYHGIRNLCNDIQVDNQEDAFEAFGAWVRHVFTDEKCLDLDYVAREWQTQQPEWDYVREFGWSGPVDISFPFDIRPQWFQRCTQLALFPTTVNGQTIFGRLIQQEFYFIFCLLNSYSYNYLDLEGNVKALNERYGAKNPDIEDVIFTNGMLDPYYSFGINEYSNNNSYVFNIPHYSKSADLFSESRHDAAGLSDVKRSIRSIITDWVGRST
;
A
#
# COMPACT_ATOMS: atom_id res chain seq x y z
N LEU A 1 2.54 -20.22 -39.24
CA LEU A 1 2.96 -20.89 -38.00
C LEU A 1 1.89 -21.80 -37.35
N GLY A 2 0.59 -21.69 -37.68
CA GLY A 2 -0.47 -22.46 -37.00
C GLY A 2 -0.60 -23.97 -37.32
N SER A 3 -0.14 -24.48 -38.47
CA SER A 3 -0.40 -25.90 -38.81
C SER A 3 0.61 -26.89 -38.22
N LYS A 4 1.85 -26.46 -37.91
CA LYS A 4 2.89 -27.33 -37.35
C LYS A 4 2.74 -27.57 -35.84
N VAL A 5 2.03 -26.69 -35.12
CA VAL A 5 1.77 -26.81 -33.68
C VAL A 5 0.69 -27.87 -33.41
N VAL A 6 -0.36 -27.89 -34.24
CA VAL A 6 -1.46 -28.87 -34.12
C VAL A 6 -0.99 -30.30 -34.44
N GLU A 7 -0.03 -30.45 -35.36
CA GLU A 7 0.52 -31.77 -35.71
C GLU A 7 1.44 -32.33 -34.60
N LYS A 8 2.21 -31.45 -33.94
CA LYS A 8 3.02 -31.82 -32.75
C LYS A 8 2.15 -32.16 -31.53
N MET A 9 1.04 -31.45 -31.29
CA MET A 9 0.10 -31.79 -30.21
C MET A 9 -0.59 -33.14 -30.44
N LYS A 10 -0.91 -33.50 -31.68
CA LYS A 10 -1.49 -34.82 -32.00
C LYS A 10 -0.50 -35.96 -31.76
N LEU A 11 0.78 -35.77 -32.10
CA LEU A 11 1.85 -36.73 -31.80
C LEU A 11 2.04 -36.88 -30.28
N PHE A 12 2.00 -35.78 -29.52
CA PHE A 12 2.13 -35.78 -28.07
C PHE A 12 1.00 -36.54 -27.35
N LEU A 13 -0.26 -36.34 -27.79
CA LEU A 13 -1.42 -37.06 -27.25
C LEU A 13 -1.40 -38.56 -27.59
N LEU A 14 -0.86 -38.93 -28.76
CA LEU A 14 -0.68 -40.34 -29.15
C LEU A 14 0.39 -41.04 -28.33
N SER A 15 1.50 -40.36 -27.99
CA SER A 15 2.51 -40.90 -27.07
C SER A 15 1.98 -41.07 -25.63
N LEU A 16 1.17 -40.12 -25.14
CA LEU A 16 0.54 -40.22 -23.82
C LEU A 16 -0.42 -41.41 -23.71
N CYS A 17 -1.23 -41.65 -24.75
CA CYS A 17 -2.11 -42.81 -24.81
C CYS A 17 -1.34 -44.14 -24.86
N LEU A 18 -0.20 -44.20 -25.58
CA LEU A 18 0.61 -45.42 -25.63
C LEU A 18 1.23 -45.74 -24.26
N CYS A 19 1.75 -44.74 -23.54
CA CYS A 19 2.30 -44.91 -22.19
C CYS A 19 1.26 -45.39 -21.18
N LEU A 20 0.03 -44.85 -21.23
CA LEU A 20 -1.08 -45.27 -20.38
C LEU A 20 -1.52 -46.72 -20.67
N THR A 21 -1.50 -47.15 -21.94
CA THR A 21 -1.80 -48.56 -22.27
C THR A 21 -0.72 -49.54 -21.84
N LEU A 22 0.57 -49.14 -21.91
CA LEU A 22 1.70 -49.96 -21.46
C LEU A 22 1.75 -50.10 -19.92
N ALA A 23 1.39 -49.06 -19.17
CA ALA A 23 1.32 -49.10 -17.70
C ALA A 23 0.29 -50.12 -17.18
N THR A 24 -0.81 -50.33 -17.90
CA THR A 24 -1.83 -51.33 -17.53
C THR A 24 -1.46 -52.77 -17.86
N ALA A 25 -0.46 -53.01 -18.72
CA ALA A 25 -0.06 -54.33 -19.17
C ALA A 25 1.07 -54.97 -18.33
N LEU A 26 1.79 -54.19 -17.50
CA LEU A 26 3.02 -54.62 -16.82
C LEU A 26 2.89 -54.96 -15.33
N PHE A 27 1.71 -54.81 -14.70
CA PHE A 27 1.49 -55.25 -13.31
C PHE A 27 0.59 -56.50 -13.22
N PRO A 28 1.13 -57.70 -12.88
CA PRO A 28 0.32 -58.87 -12.63
C PRO A 28 -0.30 -58.81 -11.22
N ARG A 29 -1.61 -59.03 -11.15
CA ARG A 29 -2.37 -59.27 -9.91
C ARG A 29 -1.74 -60.41 -9.10
N ARG A 30 -1.17 -60.12 -7.92
CA ARG A 30 -1.01 -61.10 -6.84
C ARG A 30 -2.14 -60.89 -5.82
N THR A 31 -2.98 -61.90 -5.73
CA THR A 31 -4.01 -62.10 -4.70
C THR A 31 -3.36 -62.50 -3.38
N GLY A 32 -3.73 -61.86 -2.26
CA GLY A 32 -3.41 -62.36 -0.93
C GLY A 32 -3.48 -61.31 0.17
N ASP A 33 -4.54 -61.40 0.98
CA ASP A 33 -4.78 -60.79 2.29
C ASP A 33 -5.13 -59.31 2.44
N ARG A 34 -6.29 -59.12 3.08
CA ARG A 34 -6.94 -57.88 3.48
C ARG A 34 -6.34 -57.40 4.80
N GLU A 35 -5.88 -56.15 4.85
CA GLU A 35 -6.08 -55.32 6.04
C GLU A 35 -6.65 -53.94 5.66
N LYS A 36 -7.88 -53.74 6.16
CA LYS A 36 -8.74 -52.57 6.35
C LYS A 36 -8.24 -51.20 5.85
N PHE A 37 -8.81 -50.75 4.73
CA PHE A 37 -9.04 -49.32 4.49
C PHE A 37 -10.10 -48.79 5.47
N SER A 38 -9.87 -47.60 6.02
CA SER A 38 -10.79 -46.96 6.96
C SER A 38 -11.92 -46.26 6.19
N LYS A 39 -13.08 -46.09 6.83
CA LYS A 39 -14.27 -45.42 6.28
C LYS A 39 -14.02 -43.97 5.80
N LYS A 40 -12.85 -43.39 6.10
CA LYS A 40 -12.45 -42.03 5.73
C LYS A 40 -11.97 -41.94 4.27
N ASP A 41 -11.51 -43.05 3.70
CA ASP A 41 -10.93 -43.09 2.33
C ASP A 41 -12.01 -43.20 1.24
N GLU A 42 -13.20 -43.73 1.57
CA GLU A 42 -14.36 -43.77 0.65
C GLU A 42 -15.12 -42.43 0.54
N GLU A 43 -14.99 -41.53 1.52
CA GLU A 43 -15.60 -40.19 1.44
C GLU A 43 -14.75 -39.22 0.60
N LEU A 44 -13.42 -39.33 0.65
CA LEU A 44 -12.50 -38.49 -0.14
C LEU A 44 -12.60 -38.77 -1.65
N LEU A 45 -12.83 -40.02 -2.05
CA LEU A 45 -13.03 -40.41 -3.45
C LEU A 45 -14.37 -39.94 -4.06
N LYS A 46 -15.37 -39.63 -3.23
CA LYS A 46 -16.65 -39.06 -3.71
C LYS A 46 -16.56 -37.55 -4.00
N LEU A 47 -15.72 -36.82 -3.28
CA LEU A 47 -15.49 -35.39 -3.49
C LEU A 47 -14.70 -35.09 -4.78
N ALA A 48 -13.85 -36.01 -5.24
CA ALA A 48 -13.03 -35.82 -6.44
C ALA A 48 -13.76 -36.02 -7.80
N SER A 49 -15.06 -36.32 -7.79
CA SER A 49 -15.82 -36.67 -9.02
C SER A 49 -16.66 -35.53 -9.63
N ASN A 50 -16.68 -34.33 -9.05
CA ASN A 50 -17.38 -33.17 -9.61
C ASN A 50 -16.46 -32.25 -10.43
N LYS A 51 -16.05 -32.71 -11.62
CA LYS A 51 -15.51 -31.82 -12.67
C LYS A 51 -16.65 -31.21 -13.48
N ARG A 52 -16.98 -29.93 -13.29
CA ARG A 52 -17.68 -29.12 -14.31
C ARG A 52 -16.65 -28.58 -15.29
N VAL A 53 -16.74 -29.09 -16.51
CA VAL A 53 -16.00 -28.64 -17.70
C VAL A 53 -16.67 -27.37 -18.23
N PHE A 54 -15.88 -26.32 -18.47
CA PHE A 54 -16.28 -25.13 -19.22
C PHE A 54 -16.71 -25.53 -20.65
N LYS A 55 -17.91 -25.11 -21.05
CA LYS A 55 -18.36 -25.10 -22.45
C LYS A 55 -19.05 -23.77 -22.72
N ASP A 56 -18.63 -23.13 -23.81
CA ASP A 56 -19.18 -21.92 -24.39
C ASP A 56 -20.70 -22.01 -24.64
N GLU A 57 -21.48 -21.22 -23.92
CA GLU A 57 -22.81 -20.74 -24.34
C GLU A 57 -23.02 -19.32 -23.80
N ALA A 58 -23.46 -18.41 -24.66
CA ALA A 58 -23.85 -17.05 -24.29
C ALA A 58 -25.04 -17.08 -23.33
N VAL A 59 -24.89 -16.50 -22.14
CA VAL A 59 -25.93 -16.38 -21.11
C VAL A 59 -26.31 -14.90 -20.97
N PRO A 60 -27.61 -14.52 -21.01
CA PRO A 60 -28.04 -13.15 -20.73
C PRO A 60 -27.80 -12.82 -19.26
N MET A 61 -27.13 -11.69 -19.00
CA MET A 61 -26.89 -11.16 -17.65
C MET A 61 -28.21 -10.99 -16.90
N LYS A 62 -28.43 -11.82 -15.88
CA LYS A 62 -29.36 -11.52 -14.80
C LYS A 62 -28.62 -10.63 -13.80
N SER A 63 -29.20 -9.48 -13.50
CA SER A 63 -28.76 -8.55 -12.48
C SER A 63 -28.44 -9.27 -11.16
N ALA A 64 -27.27 -8.98 -10.60
CA ALA A 64 -26.87 -9.46 -9.29
C ALA A 64 -27.78 -8.81 -8.25
N LYS A 65 -28.53 -9.64 -7.52
CA LYS A 65 -29.28 -9.22 -6.33
C LYS A 65 -28.31 -9.11 -5.15
N LEU A 66 -28.25 -7.95 -4.50
CA LEU A 66 -27.73 -7.87 -3.14
C LEU A 66 -28.71 -8.62 -2.22
N THR A 67 -28.31 -9.80 -1.73
CA THR A 67 -29.04 -10.51 -0.68
C THR A 67 -28.20 -10.61 0.59
N LYS A 68 -28.87 -10.35 1.71
CA LYS A 68 -28.43 -10.29 3.13
C LYS A 68 -27.71 -11.54 3.67
N ASP A 69 -27.39 -12.53 2.84
CA ASP A 69 -26.73 -13.80 3.22
C ASP A 69 -25.21 -13.83 2.93
N MET A 70 -24.62 -12.72 2.49
CA MET A 70 -23.15 -12.59 2.34
C MET A 70 -22.43 -12.15 3.62
N LEU A 71 -23.13 -12.07 4.76
CA LEU A 71 -22.52 -11.81 6.06
C LEU A 71 -22.42 -13.10 6.88
N VAL A 72 -21.17 -13.44 7.21
CA VAL A 72 -20.71 -14.39 8.25
C VAL A 72 -20.66 -15.88 7.88
N LYS A 73 -19.48 -16.33 7.44
CA LYS A 73 -18.56 -17.20 8.21
C LYS A 73 -17.29 -17.45 7.41
N GLU A 74 -16.39 -16.46 7.39
CA GLU A 74 -14.98 -16.77 7.15
C GLU A 74 -14.41 -17.49 8.38
N LYS A 75 -13.67 -18.56 8.14
CA LYS A 75 -12.89 -19.24 9.17
C LYS A 75 -11.67 -18.38 9.47
N PRO A 76 -11.32 -18.13 10.75
CA PRO A 76 -10.18 -17.29 11.08
C PRO A 76 -8.86 -18.01 10.78
N SER A 77 -7.95 -17.30 10.11
CA SER A 77 -6.51 -17.58 9.97
C SER A 77 -5.74 -16.31 10.40
N PRO A 78 -4.49 -16.40 10.89
CA PRO A 78 -4.11 -15.99 12.24
C PRO A 78 -3.85 -14.48 12.42
N ARG A 79 -4.47 -13.93 13.47
CA ARG A 79 -4.26 -12.61 14.13
C ARG A 79 -4.51 -11.36 13.28
N HIS A 80 -5.79 -10.97 13.15
CA HIS A 80 -6.13 -9.55 13.03
C HIS A 80 -5.73 -8.84 14.33
N SER A 81 -4.96 -7.74 14.24
CA SER A 81 -4.82 -6.82 15.37
C SER A 81 -6.14 -6.10 15.65
N GLU A 82 -6.33 -5.71 16.91
CA GLU A 82 -7.55 -5.08 17.39
C GLU A 82 -7.41 -3.55 17.29
N ILE A 83 -8.37 -2.87 16.65
CA ILE A 83 -8.44 -1.40 16.69
C ILE A 83 -8.71 -0.98 18.14
N GLU A 84 -7.82 -0.18 18.72
CA GLU A 84 -7.96 0.31 20.10
C GLU A 84 -8.85 1.54 20.13
N ILE A 85 -9.81 1.59 21.05
CA ILE A 85 -10.56 2.81 21.37
C ILE A 85 -9.82 3.53 22.49
N LYS A 86 -9.46 4.77 22.25
CA LYS A 86 -8.71 5.65 23.14
C LYS A 86 -9.48 6.93 23.37
N GLN A 87 -9.06 7.70 24.37
CA GLN A 87 -9.74 8.91 24.79
C GLN A 87 -8.72 10.02 24.99
N PHE A 88 -9.08 11.23 24.55
CA PHE A 88 -8.28 12.42 24.76
C PHE A 88 -9.11 13.53 25.39
N GLU A 89 -8.48 14.34 26.23
CA GLU A 89 -9.13 15.48 26.88
C GLU A 89 -8.87 16.75 26.06
N THR A 90 -9.95 17.46 25.71
CA THR A 90 -9.90 18.72 24.96
C THR A 90 -10.79 19.78 25.61
N ARG A 91 -10.67 21.05 25.21
CA ARG A 91 -11.53 22.11 25.74
C ARG A 91 -12.93 22.06 25.14
N LEU A 92 -13.92 22.36 25.97
CA LEU A 92 -15.29 22.58 25.51
C LEU A 92 -15.34 23.78 24.54
N ASP A 93 -14.62 24.84 24.87
CA ASP A 93 -14.57 26.08 24.10
C ASP A 93 -13.13 26.60 23.95
N HIS A 94 -12.59 26.45 22.75
CA HIS A 94 -11.27 26.94 22.35
C HIS A 94 -11.25 28.43 22.02
N LEU A 95 -12.41 29.03 21.75
CA LEU A 95 -12.54 30.40 21.25
C LEU A 95 -12.58 31.43 22.37
N THR A 96 -12.69 31.00 23.63
CA THR A 96 -12.64 31.89 24.79
C THR A 96 -11.53 31.48 25.76
N GLN A 97 -10.71 32.46 26.17
CA GLN A 97 -9.62 32.20 27.13
C GLN A 97 -10.12 32.00 28.57
N THR A 98 -11.37 32.36 28.86
CA THR A 98 -11.95 32.34 30.21
C THR A 98 -12.70 31.06 30.53
N ASP A 99 -13.14 30.31 29.51
CA ASP A 99 -13.74 28.99 29.73
C ASP A 99 -12.63 27.94 29.82
N LEU A 100 -12.56 27.27 30.96
CA LEU A 100 -11.55 26.24 31.25
C LEU A 100 -12.17 24.85 31.36
N ARG A 101 -13.44 24.70 30.97
CA ARG A 101 -14.12 23.40 30.99
C ARG A 101 -13.54 22.50 29.91
N THR A 102 -13.27 21.26 30.26
CA THR A 102 -12.78 20.21 29.36
C THR A 102 -13.83 19.14 29.13
N VAL A 103 -13.68 18.43 28.02
CA VAL A 103 -14.51 17.33 27.55
C VAL A 103 -13.60 16.21 27.04
N THR A 104 -14.09 14.98 27.07
CA THR A 104 -13.33 13.82 26.62
C THR A 104 -13.92 13.31 25.31
N PHE A 105 -13.05 13.10 24.32
CA PHE A 105 -13.42 12.56 23.02
C PHE A 105 -12.74 11.22 22.78
N ASP A 106 -13.47 10.29 22.17
CA ASP A 106 -12.99 9.02 21.70
C ASP A 106 -12.26 9.19 20.37
N TYR A 107 -11.15 8.46 20.21
CA TYR A 107 -10.51 8.22 18.92
C TYR A 107 -10.15 6.74 18.80
N PHE A 108 -9.97 6.29 17.56
CA PHE A 108 -9.59 4.91 17.26
C PHE A 108 -8.15 4.90 16.78
N LEU A 109 -7.37 3.95 17.28
CA LEU A 109 -5.95 3.82 17.02
C LEU A 109 -5.62 2.39 16.61
N LYS A 110 -4.92 2.26 15.48
CA LYS A 110 -4.32 1.02 15.02
C LYS A 110 -2.82 1.21 14.89
N LYS A 111 -2.07 0.61 15.82
CA LYS A 111 -0.62 0.74 15.94
C LYS A 111 0.15 -0.55 15.60
N GLU A 112 -0.52 -1.54 15.01
CA GLU A 112 0.08 -2.84 14.68
C GLU A 112 1.35 -2.71 13.83
N TYR A 113 1.32 -1.81 12.86
CA TYR A 113 2.45 -1.59 11.93
C TYR A 113 3.41 -0.51 12.44
N PHE A 114 3.06 0.17 13.54
CA PHE A 114 3.79 1.35 13.99
C PHE A 114 5.14 0.98 14.60
N ILE A 115 6.21 1.60 14.08
CA ILE A 115 7.55 1.49 14.65
C ILE A 115 8.02 2.89 15.07
N SER A 116 8.22 3.09 16.38
CA SER A 116 8.65 4.38 16.93
C SER A 116 10.00 4.86 16.32
N GLY A 117 10.01 6.11 15.89
CA GLY A 117 11.14 6.76 15.19
C GLY A 117 11.40 6.25 13.76
N MET A 118 10.46 5.52 13.16
CA MET A 118 10.51 5.10 11.75
C MET A 118 9.18 5.38 11.05
N GLY A 119 8.09 4.98 11.70
CA GLY A 119 6.73 5.26 11.29
C GLY A 119 6.33 6.69 11.56
N GLY A 120 5.47 7.24 10.70
CA GLY A 120 4.70 8.41 11.07
C GLY A 120 3.29 8.04 11.55
N ILE A 121 2.41 9.02 11.55
CA ILE A 121 1.06 8.91 12.06
C ILE A 121 0.10 9.38 10.97
N PHE A 122 -0.82 8.51 10.60
CA PHE A 122 -1.80 8.69 9.56
C PHE A 122 -3.15 8.87 10.24
N ILE A 123 -3.78 10.03 10.11
CA ILE A 123 -5.04 10.35 10.81
C ILE A 123 -6.14 10.70 9.80
N TYR A 124 -7.21 9.90 9.79
CA TYR A 124 -8.43 10.23 9.06
C TYR A 124 -9.29 11.21 9.87
N ILE A 125 -9.66 12.32 9.26
CA ILE A 125 -10.55 13.34 9.82
C ILE A 125 -11.97 13.07 9.31
N ASN A 126 -12.82 12.55 10.19
CA ASN A 126 -14.20 12.20 9.87
C ASN A 126 -15.17 13.35 10.19
N ASP A 127 -15.88 13.85 9.18
CA ASP A 127 -16.93 14.87 9.30
C ASP A 127 -18.33 14.30 9.61
N GLY A 128 -18.39 13.06 10.09
CA GLY A 128 -19.63 12.40 10.52
C GLY A 128 -20.13 11.30 9.58
N ASP A 129 -19.33 10.90 8.59
CA ASP A 129 -19.66 9.80 7.67
C ASP A 129 -19.60 8.42 8.36
N ILE A 130 -20.25 7.41 7.76
CA ILE A 130 -20.51 6.09 8.36
C ILE A 130 -19.24 5.22 8.49
N PHE A 131 -18.15 5.58 7.80
CA PHE A 131 -17.00 4.72 7.55
C PHE A 131 -15.81 4.89 8.53
N THR A 132 -16.03 5.44 9.74
CA THR A 132 -14.96 5.91 10.64
C THR A 132 -13.79 4.94 10.78
N THR A 133 -14.03 3.64 10.98
CA THR A 133 -12.99 2.62 11.21
C THR A 133 -12.61 1.82 9.98
N GLU A 134 -13.39 1.87 8.90
CA GLU A 134 -13.14 1.07 7.68
C GLU A 134 -11.78 1.44 7.05
N PHE A 135 -11.46 2.73 7.04
CA PHE A 135 -10.19 3.25 6.55
C PHE A 135 -8.97 2.91 7.43
N LEU A 136 -9.17 2.34 8.62
CA LEU A 136 -8.08 1.78 9.43
C LEU A 136 -7.75 0.33 9.04
N ASP A 137 -8.67 -0.38 8.39
CA ASP A 137 -8.51 -1.79 8.03
C ASP A 137 -8.34 -2.00 6.52
N THR A 138 -8.71 -1.02 5.70
CA THR A 138 -8.66 -1.10 4.23
C THR A 138 -8.41 0.29 3.63
N GLY A 139 -8.05 0.33 2.35
CA GLY A 139 -7.88 1.58 1.62
C GLY A 139 -6.41 1.97 1.39
N LEU A 140 -6.19 2.97 0.56
CA LEU A 140 -4.85 3.34 0.12
C LEU A 140 -3.95 3.82 1.26
N MET A 141 -4.50 4.57 2.23
CA MET A 141 -3.73 4.99 3.41
C MET A 141 -3.41 3.83 4.36
N HIS A 142 -4.27 2.81 4.42
CA HIS A 142 -3.99 1.60 5.18
C HIS A 142 -2.84 0.82 4.55
N ASP A 143 -2.86 0.65 3.22
CA ASP A 143 -1.75 0.04 2.46
C ASP A 143 -0.44 0.81 2.69
N LEU A 144 -0.49 2.14 2.57
CA LEU A 144 0.67 3.00 2.82
C LEU A 144 1.16 2.91 4.26
N ALA A 145 0.27 2.79 5.26
CA ALA A 145 0.67 2.65 6.65
C ALA A 145 1.46 1.36 6.89
N ILE A 146 1.08 0.26 6.23
CA ILE A 146 1.84 -1.00 6.28
C ILE A 146 3.21 -0.80 5.64
N GLU A 147 3.26 -0.23 4.43
CA GLU A 147 4.52 -0.02 3.69
C GLU A 147 5.50 0.90 4.45
N THR A 148 4.97 1.81 5.25
CA THR A 148 5.75 2.87 5.92
C THR A 148 5.85 2.72 7.43
N TYR A 149 5.41 1.59 7.98
CA TYR A 149 5.41 1.32 9.42
C TYR A 149 4.68 2.38 10.25
N SER A 150 3.61 2.97 9.71
CA SER A 150 2.88 4.08 10.35
C SER A 150 1.73 3.59 11.23
N ALA A 151 1.42 4.38 12.27
CA ALA A 151 0.17 4.23 13.00
C ALA A 151 -0.97 4.82 12.16
N LEU A 152 -2.13 4.19 12.23
CA LEU A 152 -3.38 4.72 11.68
C LEU A 152 -4.28 5.15 12.83
N ALA A 153 -4.91 6.31 12.70
CA ALA A 153 -5.90 6.79 13.64
C ALA A 153 -7.06 7.47 12.91
N THR A 154 -8.16 7.62 13.63
CA THR A 154 -9.36 8.30 13.15
C THR A 154 -10.15 8.75 14.36
N ALA A 155 -10.77 9.92 14.27
CA ALA A 155 -11.65 10.43 15.30
C ALA A 155 -12.91 10.98 14.65
N ASP A 156 -14.05 10.72 15.28
CA ASP A 156 -15.25 11.50 15.00
C ASP A 156 -15.04 12.90 15.59
N LEU A 157 -15.46 13.94 14.88
CA LEU A 157 -15.32 15.31 15.40
C LEU A 157 -16.36 15.61 16.48
N ARG A 158 -16.20 16.72 17.20
CA ARG A 158 -17.18 17.16 18.21
C ARG A 158 -18.60 17.16 17.64
N TYR A 159 -19.55 16.76 18.47
CA TYR A 159 -20.98 16.57 18.14
C TYR A 159 -21.30 15.46 17.12
N HIS A 160 -20.33 14.61 16.77
CA HIS A 160 -20.56 13.45 15.92
C HIS A 160 -20.42 12.16 16.74
N ARG A 161 -21.37 11.24 16.53
CA ARG A 161 -21.42 9.92 17.16
C ARG A 161 -21.23 9.93 18.68
N ARG A 162 -20.01 9.60 19.15
CA ARG A 162 -19.68 9.42 20.57
C ARG A 162 -19.06 10.66 21.19
N ASN A 163 -18.60 11.61 20.37
CA ASN A 163 -17.87 12.78 20.82
C ASN A 163 -18.83 13.92 21.11
N LEU A 164 -19.60 13.77 22.19
CA LEU A 164 -20.72 14.62 22.58
C LEU A 164 -20.33 15.50 23.77
N PRO A 165 -19.87 16.75 23.55
CA PRO A 165 -19.27 17.59 24.59
C PRO A 165 -20.29 18.18 25.60
N THR A 166 -21.59 17.95 25.40
CA THR A 166 -22.68 18.48 26.23
C THR A 166 -23.71 17.40 26.55
N ASP A 167 -24.48 17.57 27.63
CA ASP A 167 -25.49 16.59 28.06
C ASP A 167 -26.67 16.43 27.08
N ASN A 168 -26.84 17.37 26.16
CA ASN A 168 -27.92 17.39 25.16
C ASN A 168 -27.49 18.15 23.90
N ALA A 169 -28.28 18.03 22.83
CA ALA A 169 -28.13 18.68 21.55
C ALA A 169 -29.05 19.91 21.38
N THR A 170 -29.40 20.63 22.46
CA THR A 170 -30.17 21.88 22.33
C THR A 170 -29.40 22.92 21.49
N SER A 171 -30.09 23.90 20.88
CA SER A 171 -29.40 24.96 20.11
C SER A 171 -28.40 25.74 20.97
N GLU A 172 -28.67 25.89 22.27
CA GLU A 172 -27.72 26.46 23.22
C GLU A 172 -26.47 25.57 23.35
N SER A 173 -26.63 24.25 23.49
CA SER A 173 -25.49 23.32 23.52
C SER A 173 -24.70 23.30 22.22
N LEU A 174 -25.38 23.26 21.07
CA LEU A 174 -24.74 23.18 19.74
C LEU A 174 -23.92 24.42 19.38
N ARG A 175 -24.00 25.53 20.14
CA ARG A 175 -23.17 26.72 19.92
C ARG A 175 -21.65 26.47 19.92
N PHE A 176 -21.21 25.35 20.51
CA PHE A 176 -19.79 24.95 20.50
C PHE A 176 -19.39 24.15 19.26
N LEU A 177 -20.30 23.95 18.30
CA LEU A 177 -20.04 23.35 17.00
C LEU A 177 -19.68 24.46 16.00
N SER A 178 -18.38 24.63 15.74
CA SER A 178 -17.88 25.48 14.67
C SER A 178 -16.62 24.89 14.04
N SER A 179 -16.30 25.34 12.83
CA SER A 179 -15.12 24.90 12.08
C SER A 179 -13.83 25.17 12.86
N GLU A 180 -13.72 26.35 13.49
CA GLU A 180 -12.54 26.73 14.27
C GLU A 180 -12.33 25.87 15.51
N GLN A 181 -13.43 25.49 16.17
CA GLN A 181 -13.39 24.58 17.32
C GLN A 181 -12.92 23.18 16.90
N MET A 182 -13.42 22.66 15.77
CA MET A 182 -13.01 21.36 15.23
C MET A 182 -11.55 21.35 14.78
N VAL A 183 -11.07 22.43 14.16
CA VAL A 183 -9.65 22.57 13.80
C VAL A 183 -8.77 22.53 15.05
N ALA A 184 -9.17 23.21 16.13
CA ALA A 184 -8.44 23.17 17.40
C ALA A 184 -8.42 21.76 18.02
N ASP A 185 -9.54 21.03 17.98
CA ASP A 185 -9.60 19.64 18.45
C ASP A 185 -8.64 18.73 17.66
N ILE A 186 -8.51 18.94 16.34
CA ILE A 186 -7.59 18.17 15.51
C ILE A 186 -6.14 18.41 15.96
N GLY A 187 -5.78 19.64 16.31
CA GLY A 187 -4.45 19.94 16.86
C GLY A 187 -4.17 19.17 18.15
N GLU A 188 -5.08 19.24 19.13
CA GLU A 188 -4.92 18.52 20.40
C GLU A 188 -4.96 17.00 20.23
N LEU A 189 -5.77 16.47 19.29
CA LEU A 189 -5.78 15.05 18.94
C LEU A 189 -4.43 14.57 18.40
N VAL A 190 -3.77 15.36 17.55
CA VAL A 190 -2.47 14.99 17.00
C VAL A 190 -1.41 14.92 18.10
N GLU A 191 -1.43 15.87 19.04
CA GLU A 191 -0.55 15.86 20.21
C GLU A 191 -0.80 14.63 21.09
N GLU A 192 -2.07 14.32 21.40
CA GLU A 192 -2.41 13.11 22.17
C GLU A 192 -1.88 11.85 21.48
N ILE A 193 -2.10 11.70 20.17
CA ILE A 193 -1.67 10.47 19.48
C ILE A 193 -0.14 10.35 19.48
N ARG A 194 0.60 11.46 19.36
CA ARG A 194 2.06 11.46 19.51
C ARG A 194 2.48 11.02 20.90
N ASP A 195 1.81 11.50 21.94
CA ASP A 195 2.08 11.14 23.33
C ASP A 195 1.75 9.67 23.62
N GLU A 196 0.57 9.18 23.19
CA GLU A 196 0.15 7.77 23.33
C GLU A 196 1.11 6.81 22.62
N LEU A 197 1.69 7.22 21.49
CA LEU A 197 2.68 6.44 20.75
C LEU A 197 4.12 6.65 21.22
N ASN A 198 4.36 7.56 22.18
CA ASN A 198 5.68 8.01 22.61
C ASN A 198 6.57 8.37 21.40
N ALA A 199 6.03 9.22 20.52
CA ALA A 199 6.60 9.57 19.22
C ALA A 199 6.45 11.08 18.93
N PRO A 200 7.10 11.96 19.72
CA PRO A 200 6.93 13.41 19.63
C PRO A 200 7.35 13.99 18.27
N ASP A 201 8.31 13.35 17.60
CA ASP A 201 8.88 13.80 16.32
C ASP A 201 8.27 13.05 15.11
N ALA A 202 7.24 12.21 15.31
CA ALA A 202 6.67 11.44 14.22
C ALA A 202 5.94 12.35 13.22
N ASN A 203 6.26 12.19 11.93
CA ASN A 203 5.58 12.90 10.84
C ASN A 203 4.10 12.52 10.78
N VAL A 204 3.22 13.51 10.81
CA VAL A 204 1.77 13.35 10.79
C VAL A 204 1.22 13.72 9.43
N ILE A 205 0.46 12.81 8.82
CA ILE A 205 -0.31 13.08 7.61
C ILE A 205 -1.79 12.95 7.95
N LEU A 206 -2.55 14.00 7.68
CA LEU A 206 -4.01 13.94 7.77
C LEU A 206 -4.62 13.57 6.41
N TRP A 207 -5.76 12.89 6.41
CA TRP A 207 -6.62 12.87 5.23
C TRP A 207 -8.08 12.92 5.62
N GLY A 208 -8.94 13.28 4.67
CA GLY A 208 -10.37 13.37 4.89
C GLY A 208 -11.13 13.38 3.57
N THR A 209 -12.46 13.32 3.65
CA THR A 209 -13.34 13.57 2.50
C THR A 209 -14.22 14.78 2.72
N GLY A 210 -14.71 15.42 1.67
CA GLY A 210 -15.78 16.42 1.80
C GLY A 210 -15.40 17.57 2.74
N TYR A 211 -16.15 17.75 3.82
CA TYR A 211 -15.86 18.78 4.81
C TYR A 211 -14.71 18.36 5.74
N GLY A 212 -14.55 17.07 6.03
CA GLY A 212 -13.40 16.52 6.77
C GLY A 212 -12.07 16.78 6.07
N ALA A 213 -12.06 16.74 4.72
CA ALA A 213 -10.90 17.11 3.91
C ALA A 213 -10.54 18.60 4.00
N ALA A 214 -11.54 19.47 4.11
CA ALA A 214 -11.35 20.90 4.31
C ALA A 214 -10.79 21.17 5.72
N LEU A 215 -11.35 20.54 6.75
CA LEU A 215 -10.86 20.60 8.13
C LEU A 215 -9.42 20.12 8.27
N ALA A 216 -9.05 18.98 7.66
CA ALA A 216 -7.67 18.49 7.67
C ALA A 216 -6.69 19.52 7.06
N THR A 217 -7.11 20.17 5.96
CA THR A 217 -6.33 21.21 5.30
C THR A 217 -6.20 22.47 6.16
N TRP A 218 -7.29 22.88 6.80
CA TRP A 218 -7.30 24.03 7.72
C TRP A 218 -6.49 23.76 8.99
N ALA A 219 -6.51 22.53 9.51
CA ALA A 219 -5.66 22.11 10.63
C ALA A 219 -4.18 22.19 10.26
N ARG A 220 -3.79 21.73 9.08
CA ARG A 220 -2.41 21.91 8.59
C ARG A 220 -2.01 23.38 8.48
N ARG A 221 -2.93 24.25 8.08
CA ARG A 221 -2.67 25.69 8.01
C ARG A 221 -2.38 26.29 9.38
N GLU A 222 -3.16 25.92 10.39
CA GLU A 222 -3.00 26.47 11.74
C GLU A 222 -1.87 25.78 12.51
N PHE A 223 -1.56 24.51 12.21
CA PHE A 223 -0.53 23.70 12.88
C PHE A 223 0.48 23.07 11.89
N PRO A 224 1.23 23.87 11.10
CA PRO A 224 2.15 23.36 10.08
C PRO A 224 3.37 22.63 10.65
N ASP A 225 3.74 22.91 11.91
CA ASP A 225 4.83 22.21 12.62
C ASP A 225 4.39 20.83 13.14
N LEU A 226 3.08 20.68 13.39
CA LEU A 226 2.47 19.46 13.95
C LEU A 226 2.06 18.49 12.85
N ILE A 227 1.61 19.00 11.70
CA ILE A 227 1.09 18.22 10.57
C ILE A 227 2.02 18.42 9.38
N GLN A 228 2.58 17.36 8.80
CA GLN A 228 3.57 17.39 7.71
C GLN A 228 2.97 17.36 6.29
N GLY A 229 1.74 16.85 6.15
CA GLY A 229 1.03 16.87 4.88
C GLY A 229 -0.45 16.52 5.03
N VAL A 230 -1.24 16.81 3.99
CA VAL A 230 -2.66 16.48 3.93
C VAL A 230 -3.02 15.84 2.59
N TRP A 231 -3.85 14.79 2.62
CA TRP A 231 -4.59 14.33 1.45
C TRP A 231 -6.06 14.75 1.58
N SER A 232 -6.47 15.72 0.75
CA SER A 232 -7.80 16.31 0.72
C SER A 232 -8.62 15.71 -0.43
N SER A 233 -9.43 14.68 -0.13
CA SER A 233 -10.29 14.05 -1.14
C SER A 233 -11.65 14.73 -1.24
N SER A 234 -11.97 15.24 -2.42
CA SER A 234 -13.22 15.93 -2.75
C SER A 234 -13.57 17.01 -1.73
N GLY A 235 -12.58 17.83 -1.37
CA GLY A 235 -12.69 18.79 -0.28
C GLY A 235 -13.61 19.97 -0.59
N ILE A 236 -14.51 20.30 0.35
CA ILE A 236 -15.49 21.40 0.21
C ILE A 236 -14.96 22.64 0.95
N PHE A 237 -14.30 23.54 0.21
CA PHE A 237 -13.62 24.71 0.78
C PHE A 237 -14.48 25.97 0.75
N GLU A 238 -15.08 26.28 -0.39
CA GLU A 238 -15.94 27.46 -0.53
C GLU A 238 -17.28 27.19 0.14
N GLN A 239 -17.68 28.04 1.08
CA GLN A 239 -19.02 28.04 1.66
C GLN A 239 -19.88 29.08 0.95
N THR A 240 -21.00 28.68 0.36
CA THR A 240 -21.90 29.56 -0.40
C THR A 240 -23.32 29.44 0.13
N LEU A 241 -23.97 30.58 0.35
CA LEU A 241 -25.36 30.62 0.78
C LEU A 241 -26.28 30.04 -0.29
N MET A 242 -27.04 29.01 0.09
CA MET A 242 -28.24 28.49 -0.61
C MET A 242 -28.12 28.48 -2.15
N THR A 243 -27.26 27.61 -2.67
CA THR A 243 -26.74 27.66 -4.05
C THR A 243 -27.32 26.58 -4.97
N GLU A 244 -27.44 26.89 -6.27
CA GLU A 244 -28.00 26.01 -7.31
C GLU A 244 -26.99 24.97 -7.82
N GLU A 245 -25.70 25.27 -7.67
CA GLU A 245 -24.61 24.58 -8.36
C GLU A 245 -24.59 23.06 -8.17
N PRO A 246 -24.84 22.47 -6.99
CA PRO A 246 -24.87 21.00 -6.85
C PRO A 246 -25.92 20.33 -7.73
N TYR A 247 -27.13 20.90 -7.79
CA TYR A 247 -28.24 20.33 -8.56
C TYR A 247 -28.13 20.62 -10.06
N GLU A 248 -27.57 21.76 -10.43
CA GLU A 248 -27.22 22.05 -11.82
C GLU A 248 -26.09 21.17 -12.32
N SER A 249 -25.05 20.93 -11.51
CA SER A 249 -23.96 20.03 -11.83
C SER A 249 -24.49 18.61 -12.06
N LEU A 250 -25.34 18.11 -11.16
CA LEU A 250 -25.98 16.80 -11.33
C LEU A 250 -26.85 16.73 -12.60
N SER A 251 -27.60 17.80 -12.89
CA SER A 251 -28.39 17.95 -14.12
C SER A 251 -27.54 17.91 -15.39
N ARG A 252 -26.39 18.60 -15.38
CA ARG A 252 -25.39 18.57 -16.45
C ARG A 252 -24.83 17.16 -16.63
N THR A 253 -24.54 16.45 -15.55
CA THR A 253 -24.04 15.08 -15.57
C THR A 253 -25.03 14.09 -16.18
N ILE A 254 -26.31 14.16 -15.79
CA ILE A 254 -27.38 13.34 -16.39
C ILE A 254 -27.48 13.59 -17.89
N ARG A 255 -27.52 14.86 -18.31
CA ARG A 255 -27.61 15.22 -19.73
C ARG A 255 -26.38 14.76 -20.52
N ALA A 256 -25.18 14.95 -19.97
CA ALA A 256 -23.93 14.62 -20.64
C ALA A 256 -23.70 13.11 -20.82
N ILE A 257 -24.10 12.29 -19.84
CA ILE A 257 -23.84 10.84 -19.85
C ILE A 257 -25.07 10.05 -20.32
N GLY A 258 -26.26 10.43 -19.83
CA GLY A 258 -27.54 9.79 -20.14
C GLY A 258 -28.19 10.25 -21.44
N GLY A 259 -27.78 11.41 -21.95
CA GLY A 259 -28.35 12.03 -23.16
C GLY A 259 -29.59 12.87 -22.87
N ASP A 260 -30.00 13.66 -23.88
CA ASP A 260 -31.11 14.61 -23.76
C ASP A 260 -32.45 13.93 -23.45
N GLU A 261 -32.70 12.75 -24.03
CA GLU A 261 -33.95 11.99 -23.78
C GLU A 261 -34.07 11.59 -22.30
N CYS A 262 -33.00 11.08 -21.69
CA CYS A 262 -33.01 10.74 -20.26
C CYS A 262 -33.18 11.98 -19.39
N ALA A 263 -32.49 13.07 -19.75
CA ALA A 263 -32.63 14.33 -19.03
C ALA A 263 -34.06 14.88 -19.10
N GLU A 264 -34.73 14.76 -20.25
CA GLU A 264 -36.14 15.11 -20.43
C GLU A 264 -37.06 14.21 -19.59
N ASP A 265 -36.82 12.89 -19.56
CA ASP A 265 -37.58 11.95 -18.72
C ASP A 265 -37.46 12.29 -17.23
N VAL A 266 -36.25 12.59 -16.75
CA VAL A 266 -36.04 13.03 -15.36
C VAL A 266 -36.78 14.34 -15.09
N ALA A 267 -36.67 15.33 -15.98
CA ALA A 267 -37.37 16.60 -15.79
C ALA A 267 -38.89 16.43 -15.77
N ASN A 268 -39.43 15.62 -16.68
CA ASN A 268 -40.85 15.32 -16.73
C ASN A 268 -41.31 14.54 -15.48
N ALA A 269 -40.51 13.61 -14.95
CA ALA A 269 -40.85 12.87 -13.75
C ALA A 269 -41.02 13.80 -12.53
N PHE A 270 -40.13 14.78 -12.34
CA PHE A 270 -40.27 15.77 -11.26
C PHE A 270 -41.45 16.71 -11.50
N ILE A 271 -41.68 17.16 -12.74
CA ILE A 271 -42.86 17.99 -13.07
C ILE A 271 -44.17 17.24 -12.83
N GLU A 272 -44.24 15.97 -13.25
CA GLU A 272 -45.40 15.10 -13.06
C GLU A 272 -45.64 14.80 -11.57
N PHE A 273 -44.59 14.53 -10.80
CA PHE A 273 -44.66 14.41 -9.35
C PHE A 273 -45.29 15.66 -8.71
N GLU A 274 -44.76 16.85 -9.01
CA GLU A 274 -45.31 18.12 -8.49
C GLU A 274 -46.78 18.31 -8.89
N TYR A 275 -47.12 17.96 -10.13
CA TYR A 275 -48.47 18.09 -10.64
C TYR A 275 -49.45 17.13 -9.94
N LEU A 276 -49.08 15.85 -9.80
CA LEU A 276 -49.92 14.81 -9.19
C LEU A 276 -50.26 15.13 -7.74
N VAL A 277 -49.29 15.60 -6.96
CA VAL A 277 -49.54 16.03 -5.58
C VAL A 277 -50.53 17.21 -5.55
N ARG A 278 -50.34 18.22 -6.41
CA ARG A 278 -51.20 19.42 -6.48
C ARG A 278 -52.64 19.15 -6.96
N ILE A 279 -52.90 18.04 -7.64
CA ILE A 279 -54.25 17.67 -8.09
C ILE A 279 -54.94 16.64 -7.18
N TYR A 280 -54.44 16.45 -5.96
CA TYR A 280 -55.03 15.55 -4.95
C TYR A 280 -54.86 14.06 -5.24
N GLU A 281 -53.93 13.65 -6.11
CA GLU A 281 -53.64 12.25 -6.42
C GLU A 281 -52.60 11.65 -5.44
N TRP A 282 -52.71 11.98 -4.15
CA TRP A 282 -51.70 11.62 -3.13
C TRP A 282 -51.56 10.11 -2.96
N PHE A 283 -52.69 9.38 -2.99
CA PHE A 283 -52.68 7.91 -2.88
C PHE A 283 -51.91 7.25 -4.02
N PHE A 284 -51.97 7.82 -5.22
CA PHE A 284 -51.23 7.31 -6.36
C PHE A 284 -49.73 7.53 -6.18
N VAL A 285 -49.31 8.70 -5.71
CA VAL A 285 -47.91 9.01 -5.41
C VAL A 285 -47.38 8.12 -4.28
N GLU A 286 -48.18 7.93 -3.21
CA GLU A 286 -47.89 7.03 -2.09
C GLU A 286 -47.63 5.59 -2.56
N GLU A 287 -48.54 5.02 -3.35
CA GLU A 287 -48.40 3.66 -3.87
C GLU A 287 -47.22 3.53 -4.86
N SER A 288 -47.01 4.55 -5.70
CA SER A 288 -45.98 4.53 -6.74
C SER A 288 -44.56 4.58 -6.18
N LEU A 289 -44.34 5.38 -5.13
CA LEU A 289 -43.05 5.52 -4.46
C LEU A 289 -42.89 4.60 -3.24
N ASP A 290 -43.93 3.87 -2.83
CA ASP A 290 -43.98 3.08 -1.59
C ASP A 290 -43.72 3.97 -0.36
N LEU A 291 -44.46 5.09 -0.24
CA LEU A 291 -44.31 6.03 0.89
C LEU A 291 -44.92 5.48 2.19
N CYS A 292 -44.33 5.80 3.33
CA CYS A 292 -44.86 5.46 4.65
C CYS A 292 -46.08 6.30 5.02
N ILE A 293 -46.07 7.55 4.57
CA ILE A 293 -47.13 8.54 4.76
C ILE A 293 -47.25 9.29 3.42
N PHE A 294 -48.49 9.58 3.00
CA PHE A 294 -48.71 10.37 1.80
C PHE A 294 -48.31 11.84 2.01
N ILE A 295 -47.86 12.47 0.93
CA ILE A 295 -47.44 13.89 0.92
C ILE A 295 -48.69 14.76 0.77
N TRP A 296 -48.91 15.69 1.71
CA TRP A 296 -50.02 16.62 1.67
C TRP A 296 -49.74 17.76 0.70
N ASP A 297 -50.73 18.15 -0.11
CA ASP A 297 -50.63 19.25 -1.08
C ASP A 297 -50.75 20.65 -0.46
N PHE A 298 -51.14 20.73 0.82
CA PHE A 298 -51.44 21.98 1.50
C PHE A 298 -50.18 22.82 1.80
N TYR A 299 -48.99 22.21 1.71
CA TYR A 299 -47.72 22.75 2.17
C TYR A 299 -46.62 22.51 1.11
N ASP A 300 -46.09 23.59 0.52
CA ASP A 300 -45.02 23.49 -0.49
C ASP A 300 -43.73 22.87 0.11
N GLU A 301 -43.53 23.02 1.43
CA GLU A 301 -42.43 22.45 2.19
C GLU A 301 -42.43 20.91 2.23
N GLU A 302 -43.59 20.25 2.23
CA GLU A 302 -43.68 18.78 2.18
C GLU A 302 -43.26 18.24 0.79
N MET A 303 -43.67 18.92 -0.27
CA MET A 303 -43.22 18.55 -1.62
C MET A 303 -41.73 18.85 -1.82
N ALA A 304 -41.22 19.94 -1.22
CA ALA A 304 -39.82 20.32 -1.31
C ALA A 304 -38.88 19.33 -0.59
N ILE A 305 -39.23 18.89 0.63
CA ILE A 305 -38.43 17.90 1.36
C ILE A 305 -38.46 16.53 0.65
N ALA A 306 -39.59 16.14 0.07
CA ALA A 306 -39.69 14.93 -0.74
C ALA A 306 -38.84 15.01 -2.01
N SER A 307 -38.90 16.15 -2.72
CA SER A 307 -38.04 16.40 -3.88
C SER A 307 -36.56 16.36 -3.52
N HIS A 308 -36.17 16.98 -2.41
CA HIS A 308 -34.79 16.93 -1.90
C HIS A 308 -34.35 15.48 -1.67
N GLY A 309 -35.18 14.68 -0.98
CA GLY A 309 -34.91 13.27 -0.72
C GLY A 309 -34.71 12.46 -2.00
N LEU A 310 -35.58 12.63 -3.00
CA LEU A 310 -35.49 11.94 -4.28
C LEU A 310 -34.23 12.31 -5.07
N ILE A 311 -33.82 13.58 -5.08
CA ILE A 311 -32.59 14.03 -5.75
C ILE A 311 -31.36 13.40 -5.08
N GLN A 312 -31.33 13.38 -3.76
CA GLN A 312 -30.22 12.80 -3.01
C GLN A 312 -30.11 11.28 -3.22
N MET A 313 -31.23 10.57 -3.41
CA MET A 313 -31.21 9.15 -3.79
C MET A 313 -30.55 8.93 -5.17
N ILE A 314 -30.84 9.81 -6.14
CA ILE A 314 -30.15 9.81 -7.45
C ILE A 314 -28.65 10.04 -7.25
N GLN A 315 -28.29 11.09 -6.50
CA GLN A 315 -26.89 11.42 -6.22
C GLN A 315 -26.15 10.24 -5.57
N HIS A 316 -26.73 9.64 -4.51
CA HIS A 316 -26.13 8.51 -3.82
C HIS A 316 -25.91 7.31 -4.76
N TYR A 317 -26.88 6.99 -5.61
CA TYR A 317 -26.73 5.92 -6.60
C TYR A 317 -25.57 6.22 -7.57
N PHE A 318 -25.40 7.48 -7.97
CA PHE A 318 -24.30 7.88 -8.83
C PHE A 318 -22.95 7.91 -8.11
N GLU A 319 -22.91 8.26 -6.84
CA GLU A 319 -21.66 8.19 -6.05
C GLU A 319 -21.16 6.75 -5.94
N VAL A 320 -22.06 5.79 -5.70
CA VAL A 320 -21.70 4.37 -5.55
C VAL A 320 -21.27 3.73 -6.87
N PHE A 321 -21.98 4.02 -7.98
CA PHE A 321 -21.74 3.36 -9.27
C PHE A 321 -21.00 4.26 -10.29
N HIS A 322 -20.63 5.46 -9.89
CA HIS A 322 -19.99 6.49 -10.69
C HIS A 322 -20.64 6.68 -12.07
N PHE A 323 -19.83 6.76 -13.11
CA PHE A 323 -20.27 6.86 -14.51
C PHE A 323 -21.29 5.78 -14.92
N ASN A 324 -21.14 4.55 -14.43
CA ASN A 324 -22.08 3.47 -14.73
C ASN A 324 -23.42 3.66 -14.02
N GLY A 325 -23.44 4.32 -12.87
CA GLY A 325 -24.67 4.69 -12.16
C GLY A 325 -25.58 5.54 -13.03
N VAL A 326 -25.04 6.57 -13.67
CA VAL A 326 -25.84 7.44 -14.56
C VAL A 326 -26.39 6.67 -15.75
N ARG A 327 -25.57 5.81 -16.38
CA ARG A 327 -26.00 4.97 -17.52
C ARG A 327 -27.09 3.97 -17.13
N ASN A 328 -26.92 3.28 -16.00
CA ASN A 328 -27.86 2.29 -15.52
C ASN A 328 -29.20 2.94 -15.14
N PHE A 329 -29.15 4.06 -14.41
CA PHE A 329 -30.32 4.85 -14.07
C PHE A 329 -31.12 5.25 -15.30
N CYS A 330 -30.47 5.86 -16.30
CA CYS A 330 -31.12 6.26 -17.54
C CYS A 330 -31.70 5.06 -18.31
N ALA A 331 -30.94 3.97 -18.42
CA ALA A 331 -31.42 2.75 -19.09
C ALA A 331 -32.64 2.15 -18.38
N ASP A 332 -32.69 2.21 -17.04
CA ASP A 332 -33.78 1.65 -16.24
C ASP A 332 -35.07 2.46 -16.39
N ILE A 333 -35.00 3.80 -16.31
CA ILE A 333 -36.19 4.65 -16.48
C ILE A 333 -36.69 4.64 -17.94
N GLN A 334 -35.80 4.44 -18.93
CA GLN A 334 -36.17 4.35 -20.35
C GLN A 334 -36.56 2.95 -20.82
N SER A 335 -36.44 1.94 -19.96
CA SER A 335 -36.63 0.53 -20.33
C SER A 335 -38.02 0.19 -20.88
N ASN A 336 -39.02 1.02 -20.60
CA ASN A 336 -40.41 0.82 -21.00
C ASN A 336 -40.99 2.08 -21.67
N GLY A 337 -40.62 2.33 -22.93
CA GLY A 337 -40.97 3.54 -23.72
C GLY A 337 -42.47 3.73 -24.07
N ARG A 338 -43.39 3.32 -23.20
CA ARG A 338 -44.84 3.59 -23.26
C ARG A 338 -45.44 4.05 -21.93
N GLU A 339 -44.60 4.23 -20.92
CA GLU A 339 -45.03 4.65 -19.58
C GLU A 339 -44.84 6.17 -19.40
N GLU A 340 -45.59 6.77 -18.47
CA GLU A 340 -45.39 8.14 -18.02
C GLU A 340 -44.07 8.28 -17.24
N ALA A 341 -43.48 9.47 -17.24
CA ALA A 341 -42.12 9.68 -16.74
C ALA A 341 -42.01 9.45 -15.23
N PHE A 342 -43.02 9.92 -14.47
CA PHE A 342 -43.08 9.71 -13.02
C PHE A 342 -43.18 8.23 -12.65
N ASP A 343 -44.03 7.46 -13.34
CA ASP A 343 -44.17 6.02 -13.12
C ASP A 343 -42.84 5.29 -13.35
N ALA A 344 -42.12 5.66 -14.43
CA ALA A 344 -40.83 5.08 -14.75
C ALA A 344 -39.78 5.34 -13.67
N PHE A 345 -39.72 6.58 -13.19
CA PHE A 345 -38.85 6.98 -12.09
C PHE A 345 -39.23 6.30 -10.78
N ALA A 346 -40.52 6.27 -10.43
CA ALA A 346 -41.01 5.67 -9.20
C ALA A 346 -40.78 4.15 -9.15
N ARG A 347 -40.87 3.45 -10.29
CA ARG A 347 -40.42 2.06 -10.39
C ARG A 347 -38.93 1.90 -10.13
N TRP A 348 -38.08 2.78 -10.68
CA TRP A 348 -36.64 2.73 -10.43
C TRP A 348 -36.34 2.95 -8.95
N VAL A 349 -36.96 3.96 -8.34
CA VAL A 349 -36.87 4.23 -6.90
C VAL A 349 -37.21 2.98 -6.10
N ARG A 350 -38.34 2.34 -6.40
CA ARG A 350 -38.74 1.11 -5.70
C ARG A 350 -37.78 -0.05 -5.93
N HIS A 351 -37.29 -0.20 -7.15
CA HIS A 351 -36.38 -1.28 -7.50
C HIS A 351 -35.05 -1.19 -6.76
N VAL A 352 -34.53 0.02 -6.59
CA VAL A 352 -33.20 0.25 -6.00
C VAL A 352 -33.28 0.39 -4.48
N PHE A 353 -34.33 1.03 -3.94
CA PHE A 353 -34.36 1.47 -2.54
C PHE A 353 -35.47 0.83 -1.68
N THR A 354 -36.52 0.22 -2.26
CA THR A 354 -37.66 -0.27 -1.47
C THR A 354 -37.73 -1.80 -1.46
N ASP A 355 -36.72 -2.45 -0.86
CA ASP A 355 -36.68 -3.91 -0.78
C ASP A 355 -37.37 -4.46 0.50
N ARG A 356 -37.56 -3.67 1.59
CA ARG A 356 -38.23 -4.10 2.84
C ARG A 356 -38.92 -3.02 3.72
N THR A 357 -38.82 -1.73 3.39
CA THR A 357 -39.40 -0.61 4.18
C THR A 357 -39.85 0.50 3.25
N CYS A 358 -40.97 1.16 3.59
CA CYS A 358 -41.50 2.31 2.86
C CYS A 358 -40.60 3.56 2.99
N LEU A 359 -40.80 4.55 2.11
CA LEU A 359 -40.09 5.83 2.05
C LEU A 359 -40.72 6.89 2.96
N GLU A 360 -39.93 7.59 3.78
CA GLU A 360 -40.42 8.61 4.73
C GLU A 360 -39.94 10.03 4.35
N PHE A 361 -40.85 10.86 3.84
CA PHE A 361 -40.61 12.23 3.40
C PHE A 361 -41.47 13.29 4.11
N ASP A 362 -42.04 12.99 5.28
CA ASP A 362 -42.87 13.96 6.02
C ASP A 362 -42.05 15.12 6.62
N TYR A 363 -42.36 16.36 6.23
CA TYR A 363 -41.64 17.57 6.68
C TYR A 363 -41.72 17.74 8.19
N TYR A 364 -42.90 17.61 8.79
CA TYR A 364 -43.12 17.84 10.21
C TYR A 364 -42.48 16.76 11.07
N GLN A 365 -42.40 15.53 10.58
CA GLN A 365 -41.65 14.44 11.16
C GLN A 365 -40.17 14.78 11.09
N ARG A 366 -39.64 15.27 9.96
CA ARG A 366 -38.24 15.70 9.88
C ARG A 366 -37.94 16.87 10.82
N ILE A 367 -38.82 17.86 10.95
CA ILE A 367 -38.71 18.92 11.97
C ILE A 367 -38.78 18.34 13.39
N TYR A 368 -39.69 17.41 13.65
CA TYR A 368 -39.81 16.76 14.96
C TYR A 368 -38.54 15.99 15.31
N LEU A 369 -37.98 15.23 14.37
CA LEU A 369 -36.72 14.51 14.51
C LEU A 369 -35.56 15.49 14.72
N ALA A 370 -35.50 16.53 13.90
CA ALA A 370 -34.53 17.60 14.03
C ALA A 370 -34.69 18.32 15.36
N SER A 371 -35.88 18.44 15.96
CA SER A 371 -36.12 19.11 17.24
C SER A 371 -35.71 18.28 18.47
N GLN A 372 -35.43 16.98 18.30
CA GLN A 372 -34.99 16.14 19.42
C GLN A 372 -33.65 16.61 19.94
N SER A 373 -33.57 16.87 21.25
CA SER A 373 -32.34 17.35 21.88
C SER A 373 -31.69 16.31 22.81
N ASN A 374 -32.35 15.20 23.09
CA ASN A 374 -31.77 14.12 23.88
C ASN A 374 -30.85 13.28 22.98
N TRP A 375 -29.63 12.97 23.43
CA TRP A 375 -28.67 12.21 22.64
C TRP A 375 -29.12 10.77 22.34
N GLU A 376 -29.90 10.14 23.22
CA GLU A 376 -30.48 8.83 22.93
C GLU A 376 -31.40 8.92 21.71
N ASP A 377 -32.31 9.90 21.69
CA ASP A 377 -33.22 10.11 20.58
C ASP A 377 -32.46 10.58 19.32
N VAL A 378 -31.52 11.52 19.43
CA VAL A 378 -30.71 12.00 18.29
C VAL A 378 -29.91 10.85 17.65
N ASN A 379 -29.32 9.96 18.46
CA ASN A 379 -28.58 8.81 17.96
C ASN A 379 -29.50 7.70 17.43
N ASP A 380 -30.55 7.32 18.15
CA ASP A 380 -31.48 6.28 17.68
C ASP A 380 -32.14 6.69 16.36
N LEU A 381 -32.42 7.98 16.18
CA LEU A 381 -32.98 8.52 14.95
C LEU A 381 -31.92 8.61 13.84
N ALA A 382 -30.69 9.03 14.14
CA ALA A 382 -29.59 9.06 13.17
C ALA A 382 -29.10 7.66 12.73
N TRP A 383 -29.36 6.60 13.50
CA TRP A 383 -28.75 5.28 13.31
C TRP A 383 -29.73 4.09 13.19
N SER A 384 -31.05 4.34 13.17
CA SER A 384 -32.05 3.28 12.99
C SER A 384 -31.96 2.64 11.59
N ASP A 385 -32.31 1.35 11.48
CA ASP A 385 -32.33 0.57 10.23
C ASP A 385 -33.14 1.21 9.07
N VAL A 386 -33.96 2.21 9.37
CA VAL A 386 -34.80 2.95 8.42
C VAL A 386 -34.08 4.16 7.81
N ASP A 387 -33.15 4.80 8.55
CA ASP A 387 -32.31 5.90 8.05
C ASP A 387 -30.99 5.40 7.42
N ARG A 388 -30.73 4.08 7.44
CA ARG A 388 -29.60 3.46 6.70
C ARG A 388 -29.68 3.65 5.18
N MET A 389 -30.80 4.14 4.66
CA MET A 389 -31.08 4.26 3.23
C MET A 389 -31.61 5.64 2.79
N TYR A 390 -31.67 6.67 3.66
CA TYR A 390 -32.24 7.97 3.29
C TYR A 390 -31.42 9.20 3.74
N PRO A 391 -31.46 10.29 2.97
CA PRO A 391 -30.35 11.23 2.84
C PRO A 391 -30.58 12.53 3.61
N PHE A 392 -30.93 12.43 4.88
CA PHE A 392 -31.18 13.60 5.72
C PHE A 392 -30.12 13.75 6.80
N GLN A 393 -29.68 15.00 7.01
CA GLN A 393 -28.60 15.36 7.91
C GLN A 393 -29.00 15.15 9.36
N SER A 394 -28.07 14.67 10.19
CA SER A 394 -28.24 14.64 11.65
C SER A 394 -28.46 16.07 12.20
N ARG A 395 -29.11 16.20 13.36
CA ARG A 395 -29.37 17.51 13.99
C ARG A 395 -28.11 18.39 14.08
N PRO A 396 -26.92 17.88 14.49
CA PRO A 396 -25.68 18.67 14.48
C PRO A 396 -25.25 19.13 13.09
N GLN A 397 -25.29 18.25 12.09
CA GLN A 397 -24.94 18.60 10.70
C GLN A 397 -25.87 19.68 10.14
N LEU A 398 -27.18 19.55 10.39
CA LEU A 398 -28.15 20.56 9.96
C LEU A 398 -27.91 21.89 10.68
N TYR A 399 -27.70 21.86 12.00
CA TYR A 399 -27.38 23.08 12.77
C TYR A 399 -26.15 23.79 12.21
N HIS A 400 -25.11 23.03 11.88
CA HIS A 400 -23.86 23.58 11.35
C HIS A 400 -24.04 24.23 9.98
N ARG A 401 -24.87 23.65 9.11
CA ARG A 401 -25.26 24.28 7.84
C ARG A 401 -26.16 25.50 8.02
N CYS A 402 -27.01 25.51 9.04
CA CYS A 402 -27.87 26.65 9.38
C CYS A 402 -27.16 27.76 10.18
N THR A 403 -25.89 27.58 10.59
CA THR A 403 -25.16 28.60 11.37
C THR A 403 -23.84 29.06 10.78
N GLU A 404 -23.13 28.20 10.02
CA GLU A 404 -21.78 28.51 9.53
C GLU A 404 -21.58 28.15 8.05
N LEU A 405 -21.91 26.91 7.64
CA LEU A 405 -21.53 26.40 6.32
C LEU A 405 -22.42 26.90 5.17
N ALA A 406 -23.71 27.13 5.41
CA ALA A 406 -24.69 27.65 4.45
C ALA A 406 -24.90 26.86 3.12
N ASN A 407 -24.14 25.78 2.89
CA ASN A 407 -24.19 24.91 1.70
C ASN A 407 -25.49 24.07 1.67
N LEU A 408 -26.59 24.74 1.32
CA LEU A 408 -27.95 24.19 1.23
C LEU A 408 -28.43 24.27 -0.23
N PRO A 409 -28.54 23.16 -0.99
CA PRO A 409 -28.74 23.22 -2.44
C PRO A 409 -30.18 23.62 -2.82
N VAL A 410 -30.35 24.41 -3.88
CA VAL A 410 -31.66 24.94 -4.35
C VAL A 410 -31.91 24.67 -5.84
N THR A 411 -33.16 24.75 -6.31
CA THR A 411 -33.58 24.52 -7.70
C THR A 411 -34.21 25.76 -8.38
N VAL A 412 -33.69 26.95 -8.07
CA VAL A 412 -34.28 28.24 -8.49
C VAL A 412 -34.18 28.51 -10.00
N ASN A 413 -33.08 28.11 -10.64
CA ASN A 413 -32.81 28.33 -12.07
C ASN A 413 -33.37 27.21 -12.97
N SER A 414 -33.57 27.56 -14.25
CA SER A 414 -34.12 26.69 -15.29
C SER A 414 -33.18 25.60 -15.81
N GLU A 415 -31.90 25.60 -15.41
CA GLU A 415 -30.96 24.56 -15.85
C GLU A 415 -31.09 23.25 -15.06
N SER A 416 -31.68 23.31 -13.85
CA SER A 416 -31.98 22.13 -13.04
C SER A 416 -33.09 21.28 -13.66
N LEU A 417 -32.89 19.96 -13.67
CA LEU A 417 -33.91 18.97 -14.05
C LEU A 417 -34.93 18.74 -12.93
N PHE A 418 -34.66 19.17 -11.70
CA PHE A 418 -35.36 18.67 -10.50
C PHE A 418 -36.51 19.55 -10.02
N GLY A 419 -37.39 19.97 -10.93
CA GLY A 419 -38.52 20.82 -10.56
C GLY A 419 -38.09 22.18 -9.97
N ARG A 420 -38.99 22.86 -9.25
CA ARG A 420 -38.72 24.21 -8.68
C ARG A 420 -39.11 24.37 -7.22
N LEU A 421 -39.36 23.28 -6.49
CA LEU A 421 -39.85 23.36 -5.12
C LEU A 421 -38.78 23.72 -4.07
N ILE A 422 -37.51 23.43 -4.34
CA ILE A 422 -36.43 23.65 -3.37
C ILE A 422 -35.90 25.07 -3.51
N GLN A 423 -36.64 26.02 -2.95
CA GLN A 423 -36.29 27.45 -2.96
C GLN A 423 -35.46 27.84 -1.73
N GLN A 424 -34.93 29.07 -1.70
CA GLN A 424 -34.21 29.57 -0.52
C GLN A 424 -35.13 29.66 0.70
N GLU A 425 -36.39 30.02 0.48
CA GLU A 425 -37.43 30.12 1.51
C GLU A 425 -37.68 28.78 2.21
N PHE A 426 -37.56 27.66 1.49
CA PHE A 426 -37.69 26.32 2.08
C PHE A 426 -36.60 26.07 3.12
N TRP A 427 -35.33 26.33 2.78
CA TRP A 427 -34.23 26.15 3.71
C TRP A 427 -34.26 27.15 4.87
N PHE A 428 -34.69 28.38 4.62
CA PHE A 428 -34.93 29.36 5.67
C PHE A 428 -35.97 28.85 6.66
N LEU A 429 -37.12 28.37 6.18
CA LEU A 429 -38.17 27.81 7.02
C LEU A 429 -37.69 26.56 7.77
N TYR A 430 -36.99 25.66 7.09
CA TYR A 430 -36.48 24.43 7.70
C TYR A 430 -35.49 24.70 8.84
N CYS A 431 -34.55 25.64 8.66
CA CYS A 431 -33.64 26.09 9.71
C CYS A 431 -34.39 26.81 10.86
N THR A 432 -35.38 27.64 10.51
CA THR A 432 -36.22 28.38 11.46
C THR A 432 -36.98 27.43 12.37
N ASP A 433 -37.72 26.49 11.80
CA ASP A 433 -38.56 25.52 12.50
C ASP A 433 -37.73 24.54 13.35
N SER A 434 -36.50 24.21 12.90
CA SER A 434 -35.64 23.24 13.57
C SER A 434 -34.90 23.79 14.82
N PHE A 435 -34.55 25.08 14.84
CA PHE A 435 -33.62 25.60 15.85
C PHE A 435 -33.94 26.96 16.45
N PHE A 436 -34.47 27.90 15.66
CA PHE A 436 -34.33 29.34 15.94
C PHE A 436 -35.67 30.08 16.08
N GLY A 437 -36.76 29.50 15.57
CA GLY A 437 -38.06 30.17 15.50
C GLY A 437 -38.00 31.53 14.81
N ASP A 438 -38.99 32.39 15.04
CA ASP A 438 -39.14 33.69 14.37
C ASP A 438 -37.95 34.66 14.50
N SER A 439 -36.95 34.36 15.35
CA SER A 439 -35.72 35.15 15.51
C SER A 439 -34.60 34.83 14.52
N TYR A 440 -34.77 33.86 13.63
CA TYR A 440 -33.75 33.49 12.65
C TYR A 440 -33.59 34.56 11.55
N ASP A 441 -32.35 34.99 11.30
CA ASP A 441 -32.01 35.94 10.23
C ASP A 441 -31.00 35.28 9.27
N TYR A 442 -31.41 35.07 8.03
CA TYR A 442 -30.55 34.47 7.01
C TYR A 442 -29.35 35.35 6.62
N THR A 443 -29.43 36.66 6.86
CA THR A 443 -28.30 37.57 6.58
C THR A 443 -27.14 37.34 7.54
N GLU A 444 -27.40 36.81 8.73
CA GLU A 444 -26.35 36.37 9.67
C GLU A 444 -25.64 35.11 9.15
N LEU A 445 -26.38 34.16 8.54
CA LEU A 445 -25.81 32.96 7.93
C LEU A 445 -24.90 33.30 6.74
N GLU A 446 -25.32 34.23 5.88
CA GLU A 446 -24.48 34.73 4.77
C GLU A 446 -23.16 35.33 5.29
N GLY A 447 -23.26 36.16 6.34
CA GLY A 447 -22.11 36.76 7.00
C GLY A 447 -21.17 35.72 7.63
N ALA A 448 -21.73 34.66 8.22
CA ALA A 448 -20.96 33.57 8.81
C ALA A 448 -20.18 32.77 7.76
N ALA A 449 -20.81 32.38 6.66
CA ALA A 449 -20.14 31.67 5.56
C ALA A 449 -19.02 32.52 4.93
N ALA A 450 -19.28 33.82 4.71
CA ALA A 450 -18.27 34.75 4.21
C ALA A 450 -17.10 34.93 5.19
N ALA A 451 -17.37 34.98 6.50
CA ALA A 451 -16.34 35.05 7.54
C ALA A 451 -15.49 33.77 7.57
N LEU A 452 -16.10 32.59 7.42
CA LEU A 452 -15.40 31.31 7.35
C LEU A 452 -14.47 31.23 6.13
N ASN A 453 -14.97 31.61 4.94
CA ASN A 453 -14.15 31.69 3.73
C ASN A 453 -12.99 32.68 3.92
N ALA A 454 -13.23 33.83 4.55
CA ALA A 454 -12.16 34.79 4.83
C ALA A 454 -11.13 34.27 5.86
N ARG A 455 -11.56 33.48 6.86
CA ARG A 455 -10.69 32.90 7.89
C ARG A 455 -9.74 31.88 7.28
N PHE A 456 -10.26 30.92 6.53
CA PHE A 456 -9.48 29.80 5.99
C PHE A 456 -9.08 29.92 4.52
N GLY A 457 -9.44 31.03 3.86
CA GLY A 457 -8.99 31.37 2.50
C GLY A 457 -9.86 30.81 1.37
N GLY A 458 -11.01 30.20 1.66
CA GLY A 458 -11.91 29.60 0.67
C GLY A 458 -11.15 28.69 -0.30
N ARG A 459 -11.35 28.88 -1.61
CA ARG A 459 -10.63 28.12 -2.67
C ARG A 459 -9.13 28.45 -2.81
N ASN A 460 -8.58 29.33 -1.99
CA ASN A 460 -7.16 29.64 -1.94
C ASN A 460 -6.66 29.68 -0.49
N PRO A 461 -6.55 28.52 0.19
CA PRO A 461 -6.22 28.46 1.60
C PRO A 461 -4.75 28.80 1.90
N GLY A 462 -3.87 28.83 0.88
CA GLY A 462 -2.45 29.20 1.02
C GLY A 462 -1.60 28.18 1.77
N VAL A 463 -1.91 26.88 1.62
CA VAL A 463 -1.27 25.77 2.36
C VAL A 463 -0.44 24.91 1.39
N SER A 464 0.82 24.61 1.75
CA SER A 464 1.73 23.72 1.00
C SER A 464 1.63 22.26 1.46
N ASN A 465 2.24 21.30 0.76
CA ASN A 465 2.16 19.84 1.00
C ASN A 465 0.71 19.33 1.18
N VAL A 466 -0.16 19.72 0.26
CA VAL A 466 -1.52 19.17 0.20
C VAL A 466 -1.74 18.50 -1.14
N ILE A 467 -2.31 17.30 -1.11
CA ILE A 467 -2.79 16.61 -2.31
C ILE A 467 -4.31 16.83 -2.36
N TYR A 468 -4.77 17.64 -3.31
CA TYR A 468 -6.19 17.83 -3.58
C TYR A 468 -6.61 16.86 -4.68
N THR A 469 -7.56 16.00 -4.39
CA THR A 469 -8.19 15.13 -5.39
C THR A 469 -9.67 15.47 -5.51
N ASN A 470 -10.22 15.49 -6.72
CA ASN A 470 -11.63 15.78 -6.94
C ASN A 470 -12.20 14.88 -8.04
N GLY A 471 -13.39 14.31 -7.84
CA GLY A 471 -14.13 13.68 -8.94
C GLY A 471 -14.75 14.73 -9.85
N GLU A 472 -14.52 14.67 -11.16
CA GLU A 472 -15.09 15.67 -12.09
C GLU A 472 -16.63 15.64 -12.18
N LEU A 473 -17.26 14.52 -11.81
CA LEU A 473 -18.71 14.38 -11.79
C LEU A 473 -19.33 14.71 -10.43
N ASP A 474 -18.51 14.97 -9.41
CA ASP A 474 -18.99 15.34 -8.07
C ASP A 474 -19.79 16.66 -8.14
N PRO A 475 -21.06 16.69 -7.67
CA PRO A 475 -21.86 17.91 -7.56
C PRO A 475 -21.15 19.06 -6.83
N TYR A 476 -20.22 18.74 -5.92
CA TYR A 476 -19.47 19.70 -5.13
C TYR A 476 -18.09 20.06 -5.69
N PHE A 477 -17.74 19.59 -6.90
CA PHE A 477 -16.45 19.83 -7.55
C PHE A 477 -16.03 21.32 -7.61
N SER A 478 -17.00 22.22 -7.82
CA SER A 478 -16.76 23.67 -7.95
C SER A 478 -16.50 24.38 -6.60
N PHE A 479 -16.82 23.73 -5.48
CA PHE A 479 -16.54 24.20 -4.12
C PHE A 479 -15.12 23.82 -3.66
N GLY A 480 -14.47 22.91 -4.39
CA GLY A 480 -13.12 22.43 -4.13
C GLY A 480 -11.99 23.20 -4.82
N ILE A 481 -10.76 22.75 -4.58
CA ILE A 481 -9.53 23.27 -5.20
C ILE A 481 -9.20 22.40 -6.41
N ASN A 482 -9.41 22.94 -7.61
CA ASN A 482 -9.39 22.15 -8.85
C ASN A 482 -8.49 22.72 -9.97
N ALA A 483 -7.71 23.77 -9.70
CA ALA A 483 -6.88 24.41 -10.74
C ALA A 483 -5.56 25.03 -10.24
N THR A 484 -5.51 25.58 -9.03
CA THR A 484 -4.33 26.28 -8.53
C THR A 484 -4.13 25.94 -7.05
N ALA A 485 -2.93 25.49 -6.71
CA ALA A 485 -2.52 25.23 -5.34
C ALA A 485 -1.25 26.04 -5.02
N ALA A 486 -0.85 26.05 -3.75
CA ALA A 486 0.43 26.62 -3.34
C ALA A 486 1.61 25.82 -3.92
N ASP A 487 2.82 26.40 -3.91
CA ASP A 487 4.04 25.67 -4.26
C ASP A 487 4.14 24.38 -3.41
N ASP A 488 4.58 23.28 -4.03
CA ASP A 488 4.68 21.93 -3.45
C ASP A 488 3.34 21.24 -3.06
N SER A 489 2.21 21.72 -3.58
CA SER A 489 0.91 21.03 -3.50
C SER A 489 0.43 20.53 -4.86
N HIS A 490 -0.39 19.48 -4.86
CA HIS A 490 -0.83 18.78 -6.05
C HIS A 490 -2.35 18.82 -6.19
N VAL A 491 -2.85 18.93 -7.43
CA VAL A 491 -4.29 18.91 -7.73
C VAL A 491 -4.55 17.86 -8.80
N PHE A 492 -5.40 16.90 -8.49
CA PHE A 492 -5.84 15.84 -9.39
C PHE A 492 -7.36 15.90 -9.58
N ASN A 493 -7.80 16.10 -10.81
CA ASN A 493 -9.21 16.02 -11.18
C ASN A 493 -9.42 14.68 -11.90
N ILE A 494 -10.24 13.81 -11.32
CA ILE A 494 -10.44 12.43 -11.76
C ILE A 494 -11.64 12.39 -12.70
N PRO A 495 -11.42 12.19 -14.02
CA PRO A 495 -12.50 12.25 -15.00
C PRO A 495 -13.46 11.09 -14.80
N HIS A 496 -14.74 11.33 -15.07
CA HIS A 496 -15.81 10.32 -15.01
C HIS A 496 -16.11 9.71 -13.63
N HIS A 497 -15.55 10.24 -12.56
CA HIS A 497 -15.77 9.74 -11.20
C HIS A 497 -16.42 10.81 -10.32
N PHE A 498 -17.14 10.33 -9.31
CA PHE A 498 -17.74 11.17 -8.26
C PHE A 498 -16.80 11.22 -7.04
N LYS A 499 -17.33 11.63 -5.89
CA LYS A 499 -16.61 11.77 -4.61
C LYS A 499 -15.82 10.50 -4.23
N SER A 500 -14.61 10.70 -3.72
CA SER A 500 -13.78 9.74 -2.95
C SER A 500 -13.36 8.41 -3.60
N VAL A 501 -13.38 8.29 -4.94
CA VAL A 501 -12.92 7.04 -5.62
C VAL A 501 -11.44 6.71 -5.35
N ASP A 502 -10.66 7.72 -5.02
CA ASP A 502 -9.23 7.67 -4.78
C ASP A 502 -8.84 7.04 -3.43
N LEU A 503 -9.76 6.97 -2.46
CA LEU A 503 -9.45 6.48 -1.10
C LEU A 503 -9.23 4.97 -0.99
N HIS A 504 -9.86 4.19 -1.87
CA HIS A 504 -9.75 2.73 -1.83
C HIS A 504 -8.38 2.26 -2.31
N SER A 505 -7.95 1.08 -1.84
CA SER A 505 -6.72 0.43 -2.30
C SER A 505 -6.66 0.37 -3.82
N ILE A 506 -5.45 0.40 -4.37
CA ILE A 506 -5.24 0.26 -5.81
C ILE A 506 -5.79 -1.10 -6.24
N SER A 507 -6.61 -1.10 -7.29
CA SER A 507 -7.29 -2.30 -7.77
C SER A 507 -7.11 -2.49 -9.27
N SER A 508 -7.17 -3.75 -9.72
CA SER A 508 -7.24 -4.08 -11.15
C SER A 508 -8.54 -3.59 -11.80
N PHE A 509 -9.57 -3.31 -11.01
CA PHE A 509 -10.83 -2.72 -11.47
C PHE A 509 -10.79 -1.19 -11.61
N ASP A 510 -9.74 -0.53 -11.09
CA ASP A 510 -9.59 0.91 -11.27
C ASP A 510 -9.41 1.27 -12.74
N SER A 511 -10.04 2.38 -13.15
CA SER A 511 -9.75 2.99 -14.44
C SER A 511 -8.26 3.40 -14.51
N PRO A 512 -7.67 3.51 -15.71
CA PRO A 512 -6.29 3.98 -15.87
C PRO A 512 -6.04 5.31 -15.16
N GLU A 513 -7.01 6.22 -15.19
CA GLU A 513 -6.93 7.55 -14.58
C GLU A 513 -6.97 7.48 -13.05
N VAL A 514 -7.87 6.67 -12.47
CA VAL A 514 -7.93 6.45 -11.01
C VAL A 514 -6.65 5.79 -10.52
N ARG A 515 -6.17 4.77 -11.23
CA ARG A 515 -4.94 4.06 -10.85
C ARG A 515 -3.75 5.02 -10.84
N GLN A 516 -3.62 5.86 -11.88
CA GLN A 516 -2.54 6.85 -11.95
C GLN A 516 -2.60 7.81 -10.76
N VAL A 517 -3.77 8.38 -10.46
CA VAL A 517 -3.92 9.34 -9.36
C VAL A 517 -3.58 8.68 -8.01
N LYS A 518 -4.04 7.44 -7.77
CA LYS A 518 -3.68 6.70 -6.56
C LYS A 518 -2.17 6.43 -6.46
N THR A 519 -1.52 6.06 -7.57
CA THR A 519 -0.06 5.89 -7.61
C THR A 519 0.66 7.20 -7.32
N ASP A 520 0.24 8.31 -7.92
CA ASP A 520 0.82 9.63 -7.69
C ASP A 520 0.67 10.05 -6.22
N ILE A 521 -0.50 9.81 -5.60
CA ILE A 521 -0.74 10.05 -4.17
C ILE A 521 0.28 9.27 -3.33
N SER A 522 0.42 7.95 -3.57
CA SER A 522 1.36 7.09 -2.85
C SER A 522 2.79 7.61 -2.96
N GLU A 523 3.23 8.00 -4.15
CA GLU A 523 4.57 8.54 -4.35
C GLU A 523 4.80 9.88 -3.64
N ILE A 524 3.84 10.81 -3.71
CA ILE A 524 3.97 12.12 -3.06
C ILE A 524 4.07 11.93 -1.55
N ILE A 525 3.20 11.09 -0.98
CA ILE A 525 3.21 10.75 0.45
C ILE A 525 4.54 10.07 0.85
N ALA A 526 5.10 9.21 -0.01
CA ALA A 526 6.40 8.58 0.21
C ALA A 526 7.58 9.58 0.11
N ARG A 527 7.52 10.58 -0.77
CA ARG A 527 8.55 11.63 -0.90
C ARG A 527 8.62 12.53 0.33
N TRP A 528 7.51 12.70 1.05
CA TRP A 528 7.53 13.33 2.36
C TRP A 528 8.27 12.49 3.43
N ARG A 529 8.93 11.37 3.05
CA ARG A 529 9.44 10.33 3.96
C ARG A 529 10.75 9.60 3.55
N TYR A 530 11.80 10.28 3.05
CA TYR A 530 13.13 9.72 3.33
C TYR A 530 13.27 9.63 4.86
N ILE A 531 13.72 8.49 5.38
CA ILE A 531 13.72 8.27 6.83
C ILE A 531 14.97 8.94 7.37
N ILE A 532 14.79 10.06 8.08
CA ILE A 532 15.82 10.70 8.88
C ILE A 532 15.63 10.30 10.33
N ARG A 533 16.74 9.92 10.98
CA ARG A 533 16.88 9.96 12.43
C ARG A 533 17.90 11.02 12.79
N ASP A 534 17.42 12.09 13.40
CA ASP A 534 18.18 13.26 13.80
C ASP A 534 18.16 13.47 15.33
N GLU A 535 17.76 12.44 16.10
CA GLU A 535 17.70 12.45 17.57
C GLU A 535 18.99 12.99 18.23
N TYR A 536 20.15 12.70 17.63
CA TYR A 536 21.46 13.13 18.11
C TYR A 536 22.08 14.24 17.24
N PHE A 537 21.39 14.69 16.19
CA PHE A 537 21.93 15.64 15.25
C PHE A 537 22.00 17.04 15.86
N ILE A 538 23.12 17.72 15.64
CA ILE A 538 23.29 19.12 15.99
C ILE A 538 23.44 19.95 14.71
N GLU A 539 23.32 21.27 14.83
CA GLU A 539 23.47 22.19 13.69
C GLU A 539 24.78 21.92 12.91
N ASN A 540 24.64 21.61 11.61
CA ASN A 540 25.73 21.23 10.72
C ASN A 540 26.57 20.00 11.18
N GLY A 541 25.99 19.12 12.00
CA GLY A 541 26.58 17.83 12.37
C GLY A 541 26.77 16.91 11.16
N PRO A 542 27.44 15.75 11.30
CA PRO A 542 27.61 14.83 10.18
C PRO A 542 26.28 14.17 9.77
N ILE A 543 26.18 13.70 8.54
CA ILE A 543 25.01 12.96 8.03
C ILE A 543 25.51 11.64 7.45
N PHE A 544 24.97 10.54 7.95
CA PHE A 544 25.32 9.17 7.56
C PHE A 544 24.18 8.58 6.74
N ILE A 545 24.43 8.25 5.48
CA ILE A 545 23.41 7.74 4.56
C ILE A 545 23.70 6.28 4.23
N PHE A 546 22.76 5.40 4.57
CA PHE A 546 22.80 4.00 4.16
C PHE A 546 22.33 3.86 2.71
N VAL A 547 23.20 3.33 1.85
CA VAL A 547 22.90 3.02 0.45
C VAL A 547 22.40 1.58 0.38
N ASN A 548 21.08 1.42 0.32
CA ASN A 548 20.43 0.12 0.15
C ASN A 548 20.60 -0.39 -1.30
N ASP A 549 20.59 -1.71 -1.52
CA ASP A 549 20.53 -2.38 -2.82
C ASP A 549 19.26 -3.22 -3.04
N GLY A 550 18.21 -2.93 -2.27
CA GLY A 550 16.95 -3.67 -2.29
C GLY A 550 16.88 -4.82 -1.28
N GLY A 551 17.85 -4.94 -0.37
CA GLY A 551 17.84 -5.92 0.72
C GLY A 551 16.84 -5.59 1.85
N ILE A 552 16.66 -6.55 2.77
CA ILE A 552 15.71 -6.46 3.90
C ILE A 552 16.24 -5.61 5.08
N PHE A 553 17.52 -5.22 5.06
CA PHE A 553 18.22 -4.62 6.21
C PHE A 553 17.98 -3.11 6.47
N THR A 554 17.09 -2.46 5.72
CA THR A 554 17.17 -1.01 5.45
C THR A 554 16.99 -0.08 6.63
N THR A 555 16.20 -0.48 7.63
CA THR A 555 15.81 0.42 8.72
C THR A 555 16.35 -0.02 10.09
N GLN A 556 16.64 -1.31 10.27
CA GLN A 556 17.27 -1.82 11.51
C GLN A 556 18.59 -1.11 11.80
N PHE A 557 19.34 -0.78 10.75
CA PHE A 557 20.63 -0.11 10.84
C PHE A 557 20.56 1.39 11.15
N LEU A 558 19.35 1.98 11.14
CA LEU A 558 19.10 3.31 11.67
C LEU A 558 18.86 3.31 13.19
N GLN A 559 18.55 2.15 13.79
CA GLN A 559 18.24 2.01 15.22
C GLN A 559 19.33 1.32 16.02
N THR A 560 20.13 0.48 15.35
CA THR A 560 21.13 -0.38 15.95
C THR A 560 22.30 -0.54 14.97
N GLY A 561 23.40 -1.10 15.42
CA GLY A 561 24.57 -1.31 14.56
C GLY A 561 25.69 -0.33 14.86
N LEU A 562 26.86 -0.62 14.30
CA LEU A 562 28.06 0.15 14.58
C LEU A 562 27.93 1.59 14.07
N MET A 563 27.33 1.81 12.89
CA MET A 563 27.15 3.17 12.37
C MET A 563 26.19 4.00 13.23
N HIS A 564 25.15 3.37 13.77
CA HIS A 564 24.27 4.00 14.75
C HIS A 564 25.04 4.40 16.02
N ASP A 565 25.88 3.51 16.55
CA ASP A 565 26.73 3.80 17.71
C ASP A 565 27.73 4.94 17.43
N ILE A 566 28.28 5.02 16.21
CA ILE A 566 29.16 6.12 15.78
C ILE A 566 28.35 7.42 15.64
N ALA A 567 27.13 7.37 15.11
CA ALA A 567 26.29 8.56 14.94
C ALA A 567 26.03 9.25 16.28
N ILE A 568 25.79 8.46 17.34
CA ILE A 568 25.69 8.96 18.72
C ILE A 568 27.00 9.63 19.16
N ASP A 569 28.15 9.02 18.91
CA ASP A 569 29.46 9.56 19.33
C ASP A 569 29.81 10.91 18.68
N VAL A 570 29.27 11.19 17.49
CA VAL A 570 29.62 12.37 16.68
C VAL A 570 28.44 13.31 16.38
N ASN A 571 27.29 13.10 17.03
CA ASN A 571 26.08 13.89 16.84
C ASN A 571 25.62 13.94 15.37
N ALA A 572 25.58 12.77 14.71
CA ALA A 572 25.22 12.66 13.30
C ALA A 572 23.74 12.31 13.09
N ALA A 573 23.17 12.76 11.98
CA ALA A 573 21.89 12.25 11.48
C ALA A 573 22.12 10.95 10.71
N LEU A 574 21.19 10.00 10.84
CA LEU A 574 21.17 8.76 10.07
C LEU A 574 20.04 8.80 9.06
N VAL A 575 20.33 8.45 7.81
CA VAL A 575 19.36 8.49 6.71
C VAL A 575 19.38 7.19 5.92
N THR A 576 18.21 6.71 5.52
CA THR A 576 18.08 5.63 4.52
C THR A 576 17.03 6.01 3.48
N ALA A 577 17.24 5.54 2.25
CA ALA A 577 16.26 5.62 1.18
C ALA A 577 16.39 4.37 0.31
N ASP A 578 15.27 3.88 -0.20
CA ASP A 578 15.31 2.82 -1.20
C ASP A 578 15.84 3.34 -2.53
N MET A 579 16.46 2.47 -3.31
CA MET A 579 16.86 2.81 -4.67
C MET A 579 15.65 2.86 -5.61
N ARG A 580 15.79 3.51 -6.76
CA ARG A 580 14.79 3.43 -7.83
C ARG A 580 14.44 1.98 -8.18
N TYR A 581 13.17 1.72 -8.44
CA TYR A 581 12.57 0.41 -8.70
C TYR A 581 12.55 -0.56 -7.52
N PHE A 582 12.74 -0.05 -6.29
CA PHE A 582 12.68 -0.86 -5.07
C PHE A 582 11.67 -0.28 -4.07
N ARG A 583 10.91 -1.16 -3.42
CA ARG A 583 9.83 -0.83 -2.46
C ARG A 583 8.90 0.27 -2.97
N SER A 584 8.91 1.44 -2.34
CA SER A 584 8.05 2.59 -2.64
C SER A 584 8.64 3.54 -3.68
N ASN A 585 9.90 3.36 -4.08
CA ASN A 585 10.59 4.24 -5.04
C ASN A 585 10.43 3.70 -6.47
N LEU A 586 9.22 3.78 -7.01
CA LEU A 586 8.83 3.16 -8.30
C LEU A 586 8.58 4.22 -9.38
N PRO A 587 9.61 4.73 -10.07
CA PRO A 587 9.52 5.96 -10.90
C PRO A 587 8.72 5.81 -12.22
N THR A 588 7.99 4.71 -12.41
CA THR A 588 7.25 4.37 -13.63
C THR A 588 6.06 3.50 -13.29
N ASP A 589 5.02 3.48 -14.12
CA ASP A 589 3.75 2.79 -13.85
C ASP A 589 3.84 1.27 -13.62
N ASN A 590 4.91 0.63 -14.13
CA ASN A 590 5.13 -0.82 -13.98
C ASN A 590 6.62 -1.18 -14.17
N ALA A 591 7.00 -2.39 -13.80
CA ALA A 591 8.31 -2.99 -13.99
C ALA A 591 8.54 -3.58 -15.39
N SER A 592 7.83 -3.10 -16.42
CA SER A 592 8.09 -3.57 -17.80
C SER A 592 9.54 -3.31 -18.20
N TYR A 593 10.08 -4.06 -19.16
CA TYR A 593 11.47 -3.88 -19.57
C TYR A 593 11.75 -2.50 -20.20
N ALA A 594 10.74 -1.87 -20.80
CA ALA A 594 10.85 -0.50 -21.28
C ALA A 594 11.02 0.47 -20.11
N ASN A 595 10.32 0.24 -19.01
CA ASN A 595 10.43 1.07 -17.82
C ASN A 595 11.70 0.77 -17.01
N LEU A 596 12.12 -0.49 -16.91
CA LEU A 596 13.34 -0.85 -16.20
C LEU A 596 14.62 -0.35 -16.91
N GLU A 597 14.56 0.13 -18.15
CA GLU A 597 15.71 0.68 -18.85
C GLU A 597 16.39 1.85 -18.10
N PHE A 598 15.66 2.53 -17.22
CA PHE A 598 16.21 3.59 -16.37
C PHE A 598 16.87 3.08 -15.07
N LEU A 599 16.85 1.77 -14.80
CA LEU A 599 17.58 1.12 -13.70
C LEU A 599 19.03 0.87 -14.12
N THR A 600 19.82 1.94 -14.17
CA THR A 600 21.27 1.89 -14.47
C THR A 600 22.07 2.34 -13.25
N VAL A 601 23.30 1.86 -13.11
CA VAL A 601 24.22 2.30 -12.05
C VAL A 601 24.32 3.82 -12.04
N GLU A 602 24.54 4.45 -13.20
CA GLU A 602 24.66 5.90 -13.35
C GLU A 602 23.47 6.67 -12.77
N GLN A 603 22.26 6.20 -13.06
CA GLN A 603 21.04 6.81 -12.56
C GLN A 603 20.90 6.63 -11.05
N CYS A 604 21.24 5.45 -10.53
CA CYS A 604 21.26 5.20 -9.10
C CYS A 604 22.26 6.11 -8.36
N LEU A 605 23.44 6.39 -8.95
CA LEU A 605 24.38 7.35 -8.38
C LEU A 605 23.83 8.78 -8.42
N ALA A 606 23.12 9.16 -9.48
CA ALA A 606 22.46 10.46 -9.57
C ALA A 606 21.35 10.64 -8.52
N ASP A 607 20.60 9.57 -8.22
CA ASP A 607 19.61 9.56 -7.13
C ASP A 607 20.28 9.78 -5.78
N ILE A 608 21.41 9.10 -5.50
CA ILE A 608 22.18 9.30 -4.26
C ILE A 608 22.64 10.77 -4.12
N SER A 609 23.14 11.37 -5.20
CA SER A 609 23.53 12.78 -5.21
C SER A 609 22.34 13.71 -4.93
N THR A 610 21.18 13.42 -5.50
CA THR A 610 19.95 14.21 -5.30
C THR A 610 19.42 14.05 -3.87
N LEU A 611 19.47 12.83 -3.32
CA LEU A 611 19.11 12.54 -1.93
C LEU A 611 19.99 13.34 -0.96
N ILE A 612 21.30 13.41 -1.19
CA ILE A 612 22.22 14.21 -0.37
C ILE A 612 21.76 15.68 -0.33
N ASP A 613 21.45 16.26 -1.48
CA ASP A 613 21.01 17.66 -1.57
C ASP A 613 19.68 17.87 -0.83
N ALA A 614 18.72 16.95 -1.01
CA ALA A 614 17.41 17.00 -0.36
C ALA A 614 17.52 16.89 1.17
N VAL A 615 18.34 15.97 1.67
CA VAL A 615 18.55 15.76 3.11
C VAL A 615 19.23 16.98 3.75
N LYS A 616 20.26 17.53 3.12
CA LYS A 616 20.92 18.75 3.61
C LYS A 616 19.97 19.94 3.65
N LEU A 617 19.09 20.06 2.66
CA LEU A 617 18.06 21.09 2.66
C LEU A 617 17.07 20.89 3.81
N SER A 618 16.59 19.65 4.00
CA SER A 618 15.63 19.29 5.05
C SER A 618 16.15 19.56 6.46
N LEU A 619 17.42 19.25 6.71
CA LEU A 619 18.07 19.44 8.00
C LEU A 619 18.66 20.85 8.17
N ASN A 620 18.46 21.74 7.19
CA ASN A 620 19.04 23.08 7.14
C ASN A 620 20.56 23.05 7.43
N SER A 621 21.28 22.16 6.75
CA SER A 621 22.63 21.74 7.13
C SER A 621 23.59 21.68 5.94
N SER A 622 23.74 22.81 5.24
CA SER A 622 24.54 22.90 4.01
C SER A 622 26.00 22.45 4.21
N GLU A 623 26.57 22.73 5.38
CA GLU A 623 27.97 22.45 5.72
C GLU A 623 28.20 21.04 6.28
N SER A 624 27.14 20.25 6.47
CA SER A 624 27.25 18.89 7.01
C SER A 624 28.13 18.01 6.14
N LYS A 625 29.00 17.24 6.80
CA LYS A 625 29.82 16.20 6.16
C LYS A 625 28.98 14.95 5.93
N ILE A 626 29.07 14.38 4.74
CA ILE A 626 28.31 13.19 4.35
C ILE A 626 29.21 11.95 4.40
N VAL A 627 28.79 10.91 5.11
CA VAL A 627 29.42 9.59 5.02
C VAL A 627 28.40 8.61 4.46
N LEU A 628 28.75 7.94 3.35
CA LEU A 628 27.92 6.86 2.82
C LEU A 628 28.37 5.52 3.39
N TRP A 629 27.45 4.58 3.52
CA TRP A 629 27.79 3.20 3.86
C TRP A 629 26.79 2.20 3.30
N GLY A 630 27.20 0.95 3.14
CA GLY A 630 26.34 -0.09 2.61
C GLY A 630 26.95 -1.48 2.72
N SER A 631 26.17 -2.48 2.32
CA SER A 631 26.59 -3.88 2.16
C SER A 631 26.55 -4.28 0.68
N GLY A 632 27.40 -5.21 0.23
CA GLY A 632 27.21 -5.88 -1.06
C GLY A 632 27.20 -4.94 -2.27
N HIS A 633 26.10 -4.91 -3.01
CA HIS A 633 25.97 -4.00 -4.14
C HIS A 633 25.77 -2.55 -3.68
N GLY A 634 25.06 -2.35 -2.56
CA GLY A 634 24.88 -1.02 -1.94
C GLY A 634 26.21 -0.39 -1.52
N ALA A 635 27.13 -1.21 -0.98
CA ALA A 635 28.52 -0.81 -0.71
C ALA A 635 29.26 -0.37 -1.98
N SER A 636 29.03 -1.08 -3.09
CA SER A 636 29.65 -0.77 -4.40
C SER A 636 29.14 0.58 -4.91
N LEU A 637 27.82 0.80 -4.83
CA LEU A 637 27.17 2.06 -5.22
C LEU A 637 27.64 3.24 -4.36
N ALA A 638 27.76 3.07 -3.05
CA ALA A 638 28.28 4.10 -2.15
C ALA A 638 29.70 4.53 -2.56
N THR A 639 30.57 3.56 -2.85
CA THR A 639 31.95 3.83 -3.31
C THR A 639 31.96 4.49 -4.68
N TRP A 640 31.15 4.02 -5.63
CA TRP A 640 31.05 4.64 -6.96
C TRP A 640 30.45 6.04 -6.90
N ALA A 641 29.51 6.30 -5.98
CA ALA A 641 28.95 7.63 -5.73
C ALA A 641 30.03 8.59 -5.20
N LYS A 642 30.89 8.17 -4.26
CA LYS A 642 32.04 8.98 -3.80
C LYS A 642 33.01 9.28 -4.94
N ARG A 643 33.17 8.38 -5.91
CA ARG A 643 34.03 8.61 -7.08
C ARG A 643 33.42 9.62 -8.06
N GLU A 644 32.11 9.56 -8.30
CA GLU A 644 31.42 10.46 -9.23
C GLU A 644 31.10 11.83 -8.62
N TYR A 645 30.85 11.89 -7.30
CA TYR A 645 30.50 13.10 -6.54
C TYR A 645 31.42 13.31 -5.31
N PRO A 646 32.76 13.36 -5.50
CA PRO A 646 33.72 13.45 -4.40
C PRO A 646 33.58 14.71 -3.55
N GLU A 647 33.03 15.80 -4.12
CA GLU A 647 32.78 17.06 -3.44
C GLU A 647 31.59 17.01 -2.47
N LYS A 648 30.66 16.07 -2.67
CA LYS A 648 29.47 15.91 -1.82
C LYS A 648 29.68 14.93 -0.68
N ILE A 649 30.59 13.96 -0.85
CA ILE A 649 30.74 12.82 0.05
C ILE A 649 32.10 12.88 0.73
N GLN A 650 32.12 12.92 2.06
CA GLN A 650 33.35 12.97 2.86
C GLN A 650 34.06 11.63 2.90
N GLY A 651 33.35 10.52 3.09
CA GLY A 651 33.95 9.18 3.13
C GLY A 651 32.93 8.07 2.94
N VAL A 652 33.41 6.85 2.77
CA VAL A 652 32.57 5.66 2.54
C VAL A 652 33.00 4.49 3.41
N TRP A 653 32.04 3.80 4.02
CA TRP A 653 32.24 2.46 4.57
C TRP A 653 31.56 1.41 3.68
N SER A 654 32.39 0.65 2.96
CA SER A 654 31.98 -0.41 2.05
C SER A 654 32.15 -1.79 2.69
N SER A 655 31.05 -2.36 3.20
CA SER A 655 31.04 -3.72 3.75
C SER A 655 30.71 -4.77 2.69
N SER A 656 31.57 -5.79 2.52
CA SER A 656 31.43 -6.87 1.54
C SER A 656 31.10 -6.37 0.11
N GLY A 657 31.73 -5.28 -0.32
CA GLY A 657 31.47 -4.68 -1.63
C GLY A 657 31.93 -5.54 -2.79
N ILE A 658 31.14 -5.60 -3.89
CA ILE A 658 31.44 -6.41 -5.08
C ILE A 658 31.88 -5.48 -6.22
N TYR A 659 33.19 -5.45 -6.50
CA TYR A 659 33.81 -4.47 -7.40
C TYR A 659 34.21 -5.04 -8.76
N GLU A 660 34.87 -6.20 -8.77
CA GLU A 660 35.22 -6.86 -10.02
C GLU A 660 34.00 -7.60 -10.56
N ARG A 661 33.41 -7.12 -11.66
CA ARG A 661 32.25 -7.75 -12.30
C ARG A 661 32.71 -8.68 -13.43
N THR A 662 32.08 -9.84 -13.56
CA THR A 662 32.31 -10.80 -14.64
C THR A 662 31.00 -11.50 -14.95
N VAL A 663 30.68 -11.70 -16.23
CA VAL A 663 29.36 -12.25 -16.60
C VAL A 663 29.10 -13.61 -15.94
N ILE A 664 30.09 -14.51 -15.98
CA ILE A 664 30.02 -15.87 -15.41
C ILE A 664 31.21 -16.09 -14.48
N SER A 665 31.01 -16.81 -13.36
CA SER A 665 32.10 -17.27 -12.51
C SER A 665 31.80 -18.57 -11.77
N HIS A 666 32.82 -19.40 -11.53
CA HIS A 666 32.75 -20.56 -10.63
C HIS A 666 33.20 -20.23 -9.20
N ALA A 667 33.87 -19.09 -9.01
CA ALA A 667 34.57 -18.78 -7.77
C ALA A 667 33.68 -18.76 -6.51
N PRO A 668 32.43 -18.24 -6.55
CA PRO A 668 31.56 -18.26 -5.36
C PRO A 668 31.28 -19.68 -4.84
N TYR A 669 30.89 -20.59 -5.72
CA TYR A 669 30.51 -21.94 -5.33
C TYR A 669 31.73 -22.82 -4.99
N GLU A 670 32.88 -22.60 -5.62
CA GLU A 670 34.13 -23.24 -5.19
C GLU A 670 34.58 -22.75 -3.81
N SER A 671 34.53 -21.43 -3.58
CA SER A 671 34.90 -20.84 -2.28
C SER A 671 34.02 -21.37 -1.15
N LEU A 672 32.71 -21.45 -1.39
CA LEU A 672 31.75 -22.00 -0.44
C LEU A 672 31.98 -23.50 -0.21
N SER A 673 32.23 -24.28 -1.27
CA SER A 673 32.56 -25.72 -1.16
C SER A 673 33.82 -25.94 -0.31
N GLN A 674 34.87 -25.15 -0.55
CA GLN A 674 36.11 -25.22 0.20
C GLN A 674 35.90 -24.83 1.66
N THR A 675 35.12 -23.78 1.90
CA THR A 675 34.76 -23.31 3.24
C THR A 675 34.03 -24.38 4.05
N ILE A 676 33.10 -25.11 3.42
CA ILE A 676 32.41 -26.26 4.04
C ILE A 676 33.40 -27.38 4.36
N ARG A 677 34.32 -27.72 3.45
CA ARG A 677 35.36 -28.74 3.70
C ARG A 677 36.29 -28.35 4.85
N ASP A 678 36.74 -27.11 4.87
CA ASP A 678 37.71 -26.61 5.85
C ASP A 678 37.13 -26.55 7.27
N ILE A 679 35.83 -26.25 7.41
CA ILE A 679 35.18 -26.02 8.72
C ILE A 679 34.35 -27.23 9.16
N GLY A 680 33.60 -27.82 8.24
CA GLY A 680 32.70 -28.95 8.46
C GLY A 680 33.35 -30.32 8.26
N GLY A 681 34.48 -30.37 7.55
CA GLY A 681 35.18 -31.62 7.23
C GLY A 681 34.67 -32.28 5.94
N ASP A 682 35.50 -33.19 5.40
CA ASP A 682 35.20 -33.88 4.13
C ASP A 682 33.94 -34.74 4.19
N GLU A 683 33.61 -35.31 5.35
CA GLU A 683 32.40 -36.11 5.53
C GLU A 683 31.13 -35.27 5.36
N CYS A 684 31.07 -34.07 5.98
CA CYS A 684 29.95 -33.15 5.82
C CYS A 684 29.82 -32.69 4.36
N ALA A 685 30.95 -32.30 3.76
CA ALA A 685 30.99 -31.89 2.37
C ALA A 685 30.50 -33.00 1.43
N GLN A 686 30.85 -34.26 1.69
CA GLN A 686 30.39 -35.41 0.92
C GLN A 686 28.90 -35.68 1.13
N THR A 687 28.35 -35.51 2.34
CA THR A 687 26.91 -35.63 2.58
C THR A 687 26.13 -34.59 1.79
N ILE A 688 26.57 -33.33 1.80
CA ILE A 688 25.94 -32.26 1.01
C ILE A 688 26.05 -32.54 -0.50
N GLU A 689 27.22 -33.01 -0.96
CA GLU A 689 27.43 -33.40 -2.36
C GLU A 689 26.47 -34.51 -2.78
N ASN A 690 26.39 -35.59 -2.00
CA ASN A 690 25.50 -36.71 -2.27
C ASN A 690 24.02 -36.27 -2.25
N ALA A 691 23.62 -35.46 -1.28
CA ALA A 691 22.24 -34.97 -1.17
C ALA A 691 21.81 -34.16 -2.40
N LEU A 692 22.69 -33.30 -2.91
CA LEU A 692 22.39 -32.47 -4.08
C LEU A 692 22.48 -33.27 -5.38
N ASP A 693 23.38 -34.24 -5.48
CA ASP A 693 23.41 -35.19 -6.60
C ASP A 693 22.14 -36.06 -6.63
N ASP A 694 21.67 -36.53 -5.47
CA ASP A 694 20.42 -37.28 -5.31
C ASP A 694 19.21 -36.40 -5.65
N PHE A 695 19.19 -35.13 -5.21
CA PHE A 695 18.18 -34.16 -5.61
C PHE A 695 18.11 -34.02 -7.14
N GLU A 696 19.24 -33.78 -7.82
CA GLU A 696 19.30 -33.65 -9.28
C GLU A 696 18.83 -34.94 -9.99
N TYR A 697 19.23 -36.11 -9.46
CA TYR A 697 18.87 -37.41 -10.00
C TYR A 697 17.38 -37.76 -9.83
N LEU A 698 16.84 -37.65 -8.60
CA LEU A 698 15.45 -37.95 -8.26
C LEU A 698 14.49 -37.04 -9.01
N SER A 699 14.86 -35.76 -9.11
CA SER A 699 14.16 -34.77 -9.94
C SER A 699 14.02 -35.33 -11.36
N ARG A 700 15.12 -35.65 -12.05
CA ARG A 700 15.12 -36.11 -13.45
C ARG A 700 14.40 -37.44 -13.70
N MET A 701 14.30 -38.30 -12.70
CA MET A 701 13.68 -39.64 -12.81
C MET A 701 12.18 -39.63 -12.53
N TYR A 702 11.56 -38.45 -12.40
CA TYR A 702 10.14 -38.24 -12.09
C TYR A 702 9.73 -38.78 -10.70
N TYR A 703 10.67 -38.91 -9.75
CA TYR A 703 10.39 -39.21 -8.34
C TYR A 703 10.03 -37.94 -7.56
N ILE A 704 9.17 -37.10 -8.17
CA ILE A 704 8.86 -35.75 -7.69
C ILE A 704 8.25 -35.76 -6.29
N TRP A 705 7.47 -36.80 -5.97
CA TRP A 705 6.84 -36.95 -4.65
C TRP A 705 7.85 -37.06 -3.51
N GLU A 706 8.97 -37.74 -3.74
CA GLU A 706 10.04 -37.90 -2.75
C GLU A 706 10.74 -36.57 -2.50
N VAL A 707 11.07 -35.85 -3.57
CA VAL A 707 11.64 -34.49 -3.49
C VAL A 707 10.72 -33.53 -2.75
N MET A 708 9.42 -33.57 -3.04
CA MET A 708 8.42 -32.71 -2.38
C MET A 708 8.26 -33.01 -0.90
N GLU A 709 8.27 -34.29 -0.51
CA GLU A 709 8.10 -34.70 0.89
C GLU A 709 9.35 -34.40 1.72
N THR A 710 10.53 -34.68 1.18
CA THR A 710 11.81 -34.50 1.87
C THR A 710 12.12 -33.01 2.09
N LEU A 711 11.81 -32.13 1.13
CA LEU A 711 12.06 -30.68 1.24
C LEU A 711 10.84 -29.87 1.71
N ASP A 712 9.69 -30.51 1.94
CA ASP A 712 8.39 -29.88 2.24
C ASP A 712 8.03 -28.76 1.25
N LEU A 713 7.96 -29.07 -0.05
CA LEU A 713 7.76 -28.06 -1.10
C LEU A 713 6.31 -27.59 -1.23
N CYS A 714 6.11 -26.29 -1.46
CA CYS A 714 4.78 -25.70 -1.67
C CYS A 714 4.13 -26.10 -2.99
N ASN A 715 4.95 -26.23 -4.02
CA ASN A 715 4.52 -26.46 -5.40
C ASN A 715 5.34 -27.60 -6.00
N PHE A 716 4.76 -28.25 -7.01
CA PHE A 716 5.51 -29.20 -7.82
C PHE A 716 6.57 -28.44 -8.61
N VAL A 717 7.84 -28.76 -8.41
CA VAL A 717 8.87 -28.40 -9.39
C VAL A 717 8.55 -29.19 -10.66
N PHE A 718 8.23 -28.51 -11.77
CA PHE A 718 7.94 -29.18 -13.04
C PHE A 718 9.21 -29.86 -13.56
N VAL A 719 9.42 -31.14 -13.26
CA VAL A 719 10.69 -31.79 -13.65
C VAL A 719 10.73 -32.29 -15.09
N GLY A 720 10.28 -31.45 -16.01
CA GLY A 720 10.31 -31.72 -17.46
C GLY A 720 11.54 -31.15 -18.17
N TYR A 721 12.17 -30.12 -17.61
CA TYR A 721 13.29 -29.40 -18.22
C TYR A 721 14.46 -29.23 -17.22
N ASP A 722 15.69 -29.22 -17.73
CA ASP A 722 16.89 -29.12 -16.89
C ASP A 722 16.99 -27.74 -16.20
N GLU A 723 16.35 -26.73 -16.78
CA GLU A 723 16.27 -25.35 -16.29
C GLU A 723 15.45 -25.25 -14.98
N ASP A 724 14.37 -26.03 -14.86
CA ASP A 724 13.53 -26.07 -13.65
C ASP A 724 14.33 -26.60 -12.45
N VAL A 725 15.08 -27.68 -12.68
CA VAL A 725 15.94 -28.29 -11.66
C VAL A 725 17.14 -27.40 -11.35
N ALA A 726 17.72 -26.72 -12.35
CA ALA A 726 18.82 -25.78 -12.14
C ALA A 726 18.41 -24.60 -11.24
N LEU A 727 17.20 -24.06 -11.41
CA LEU A 727 16.67 -23.00 -10.53
C LEU A 727 16.46 -23.51 -9.10
N ALA A 728 15.84 -24.69 -8.95
CA ALA A 728 15.62 -25.27 -7.64
C ALA A 728 16.94 -25.60 -6.92
N SER A 729 17.94 -26.15 -7.63
CA SER A 729 19.30 -26.33 -7.13
C SER A 729 19.90 -25.01 -6.66
N ARG A 730 19.77 -23.93 -7.46
CA ARG A 730 20.24 -22.59 -7.06
C ARG A 730 19.55 -22.13 -5.77
N GLY A 731 18.25 -22.33 -5.65
CA GLY A 731 17.49 -21.98 -4.44
C GLY A 731 18.05 -22.65 -3.18
N LEU A 732 18.33 -23.96 -3.25
CA LEU A 732 18.93 -24.71 -2.14
C LEU A 732 20.32 -24.19 -1.76
N LEU A 733 21.13 -23.76 -2.73
CA LEU A 733 22.45 -23.18 -2.49
C LEU A 733 22.36 -21.82 -1.79
N GLU A 734 21.41 -20.98 -2.20
CA GLU A 734 21.20 -19.68 -1.56
C GLU A 734 20.64 -19.83 -0.14
N LEU A 735 19.88 -20.89 0.17
CA LEU A 735 19.50 -21.21 1.56
C LEU A 735 20.73 -21.47 2.44
N ILE A 736 21.68 -22.28 1.94
CA ILE A 736 22.96 -22.51 2.63
C ILE A 736 23.68 -21.18 2.82
N HIS A 737 23.83 -20.39 1.76
CA HIS A 737 24.51 -19.10 1.81
C HIS A 737 23.87 -18.13 2.83
N ASN A 738 22.56 -17.96 2.80
CA ASN A 738 21.82 -17.11 3.73
C ASN A 738 21.99 -17.55 5.19
N TYR A 739 21.97 -18.86 5.45
CA TYR A 739 22.23 -19.39 6.80
C TYR A 739 23.64 -19.05 7.28
N LEU A 740 24.63 -19.07 6.38
CA LEU A 740 26.01 -18.68 6.71
C LEU A 740 26.19 -17.18 6.92
N ASP A 741 25.42 -16.35 6.22
CA ASP A 741 25.42 -14.91 6.45
C ASP A 741 24.93 -14.55 7.85
N VAL A 742 23.94 -15.28 8.38
CA VAL A 742 23.42 -15.06 9.74
C VAL A 742 24.32 -15.68 10.82
N HIS A 743 24.77 -16.91 10.62
CA HIS A 743 25.44 -17.70 11.67
C HIS A 743 26.97 -17.76 11.53
N HIS A 744 27.52 -17.18 10.46
CA HIS A 744 28.95 -17.09 10.17
C HIS A 744 29.67 -18.45 10.33
N TYR A 745 30.83 -18.46 10.98
CA TYR A 745 31.58 -19.68 11.30
C TYR A 745 30.76 -20.76 12.01
N HIS A 746 29.85 -20.38 12.91
CA HIS A 746 29.03 -21.34 13.64
C HIS A 746 27.95 -21.96 12.75
N GLY A 747 27.50 -21.26 11.71
CA GLY A 747 26.54 -21.77 10.73
C GLY A 747 27.02 -23.06 10.09
N ILE A 748 28.25 -23.07 9.55
CA ILE A 748 28.79 -24.28 8.89
C ILE A 748 28.85 -25.46 9.87
N ARG A 749 29.31 -25.21 11.11
CA ARG A 749 29.37 -26.26 12.13
C ARG A 749 27.98 -26.78 12.51
N ASN A 750 27.00 -25.90 12.66
CA ASN A 750 25.64 -26.28 13.01
C ASN A 750 25.00 -27.08 11.87
N LEU A 751 25.05 -26.57 10.63
CA LEU A 751 24.63 -27.29 9.42
C LEU A 751 25.25 -28.69 9.37
N CYS A 752 26.57 -28.78 9.50
CA CYS A 752 27.27 -30.06 9.43
C CYS A 752 26.91 -31.00 10.58
N ASN A 753 26.78 -30.50 11.80
CA ASN A 753 26.33 -31.32 12.92
C ASN A 753 24.90 -31.83 12.66
N ASP A 754 23.98 -30.96 12.25
CA ASP A 754 22.57 -31.30 12.06
C ASP A 754 22.39 -32.39 10.99
N ILE A 755 23.09 -32.31 9.86
CA ILE A 755 23.00 -33.34 8.80
C ILE A 755 23.77 -34.63 9.13
N GLN A 756 24.60 -34.63 10.19
CA GLN A 756 25.39 -35.80 10.62
C GLN A 756 24.86 -36.46 11.92
N VAL A 757 23.86 -35.87 12.60
CA VAL A 757 23.43 -36.29 13.96
C VAL A 757 22.64 -37.60 13.98
N ASP A 758 21.97 -37.96 12.88
CA ASP A 758 21.25 -39.23 12.78
C ASP A 758 21.97 -40.14 11.79
N ASN A 759 22.09 -41.41 12.15
CA ASN A 759 22.56 -42.52 11.30
C ASN A 759 21.64 -42.75 10.07
N GLN A 760 21.16 -41.69 9.42
CA GLN A 760 20.43 -41.70 8.17
C GLN A 760 21.37 -42.31 7.13
N GLU A 761 21.00 -43.47 6.58
CA GLU A 761 21.75 -44.06 5.46
C GLU A 761 21.60 -43.23 4.16
N ASP A 762 20.69 -42.24 4.16
CA ASP A 762 20.32 -41.41 3.02
C ASP A 762 20.72 -39.94 3.25
N ALA A 763 21.58 -39.42 2.36
CA ALA A 763 22.11 -38.06 2.45
C ALA A 763 21.04 -37.00 2.13
N PHE A 764 20.12 -37.29 1.21
CA PHE A 764 19.09 -36.36 0.78
C PHE A 764 18.04 -36.14 1.89
N GLU A 765 17.65 -37.20 2.60
CA GLU A 765 16.74 -37.08 3.75
C GLU A 765 17.38 -36.30 4.91
N ALA A 766 18.68 -36.48 5.16
CA ALA A 766 19.39 -35.72 6.19
C ALA A 766 19.44 -34.22 5.86
N PHE A 767 19.72 -33.88 4.60
CA PHE A 767 19.69 -32.50 4.14
C PHE A 767 18.27 -31.90 4.17
N GLY A 768 17.26 -32.66 3.73
CA GLY A 768 15.86 -32.22 3.77
C GLY A 768 15.33 -32.04 5.20
N ALA A 769 15.77 -32.85 6.16
CA ALA A 769 15.48 -32.64 7.58
C ALA A 769 16.07 -31.32 8.08
N TRP A 770 17.31 -30.98 7.70
CA TRP A 770 17.91 -29.67 8.02
C TRP A 770 17.14 -28.52 7.37
N VAL A 771 16.81 -28.63 6.07
CA VAL A 771 16.02 -27.61 5.37
C VAL A 771 14.69 -27.36 6.09
N ARG A 772 13.98 -28.44 6.46
CA ARG A 772 12.71 -28.33 7.17
C ARG A 772 12.88 -27.71 8.56
N HIS A 773 13.93 -28.10 9.28
CA HIS A 773 14.19 -27.57 10.62
C HIS A 773 14.49 -26.07 10.63
N VAL A 774 15.23 -25.59 9.62
CA VAL A 774 15.74 -24.21 9.61
C VAL A 774 14.80 -23.24 8.87
N PHE A 775 14.11 -23.69 7.82
CA PHE A 775 13.41 -22.78 6.90
C PHE A 775 11.90 -23.01 6.80
N THR A 776 11.36 -24.14 7.29
CA THR A 776 9.94 -24.49 7.07
C THR A 776 9.09 -24.41 8.34
N ASP A 777 9.38 -23.48 9.26
CA ASP A 777 8.74 -23.30 10.58
C ASP A 777 7.21 -23.05 10.45
N GLU A 778 6.46 -24.11 10.15
CA GLU A 778 5.04 -24.19 9.76
C GLU A 778 4.66 -23.75 8.32
N LYS A 779 5.64 -23.45 7.44
CA LYS A 779 5.40 -23.10 6.02
C LYS A 779 6.24 -23.98 5.08
N CYS A 780 5.65 -24.43 3.97
CA CYS A 780 6.37 -25.15 2.92
C CYS A 780 7.41 -24.26 2.20
N LEU A 781 8.40 -24.87 1.53
CA LEU A 781 9.44 -24.19 0.75
C LEU A 781 9.02 -24.03 -0.72
N ASP A 782 9.11 -22.82 -1.29
CA ASP A 782 8.73 -22.56 -2.69
C ASP A 782 9.95 -22.46 -3.63
N LEU A 783 10.16 -23.50 -4.45
CA LEU A 783 11.25 -23.61 -5.43
C LEU A 783 10.74 -23.68 -6.89
N ASP A 784 9.47 -23.37 -7.17
CA ASP A 784 8.87 -23.59 -8.51
C ASP A 784 9.33 -22.57 -9.58
N TYR A 785 9.96 -23.09 -10.65
CA TYR A 785 10.40 -22.33 -11.82
C TYR A 785 9.26 -21.78 -12.66
N VAL A 786 8.17 -22.53 -12.88
CA VAL A 786 7.07 -22.08 -13.75
C VAL A 786 6.32 -20.95 -13.08
N ALA A 787 6.05 -21.07 -11.77
CA ALA A 787 5.55 -19.95 -10.99
C ALA A 787 6.46 -18.73 -11.16
N ARG A 788 7.79 -18.89 -11.08
CA ARG A 788 8.76 -17.79 -11.20
C ARG A 788 8.88 -17.21 -12.62
N GLU A 789 8.78 -18.01 -13.68
CA GLU A 789 8.75 -17.53 -15.08
C GLU A 789 7.50 -16.68 -15.32
N TRP A 790 6.32 -17.17 -14.91
CA TRP A 790 5.08 -16.40 -14.98
C TRP A 790 5.15 -15.14 -14.10
N GLN A 791 5.80 -15.23 -12.94
CA GLN A 791 5.91 -14.15 -11.97
C GLN A 791 6.83 -13.03 -12.44
N THR A 792 8.01 -13.38 -12.98
CA THR A 792 9.00 -12.41 -13.49
C THR A 792 8.59 -11.79 -14.82
N GLN A 793 7.58 -12.37 -15.50
CA GLN A 793 6.95 -11.78 -16.68
C GLN A 793 5.86 -10.75 -16.35
N GLN A 794 5.22 -10.76 -15.17
CA GLN A 794 4.20 -9.75 -14.79
C GLN A 794 4.83 -8.38 -14.55
N PRO A 795 4.59 -7.36 -15.40
CA PRO A 795 5.18 -6.06 -15.21
C PRO A 795 4.55 -5.28 -14.04
N GLU A 796 3.33 -5.61 -13.62
CA GLU A 796 2.59 -4.83 -12.63
C GLU A 796 3.28 -4.81 -11.26
N TRP A 797 3.43 -3.61 -10.68
CA TRP A 797 4.10 -3.45 -9.38
C TRP A 797 3.39 -4.17 -8.24
N ASP A 798 2.07 -4.30 -8.28
CA ASP A 798 1.32 -5.06 -7.27
C ASP A 798 1.81 -6.50 -7.20
N TYR A 799 2.08 -7.09 -8.36
CA TYR A 799 2.61 -8.43 -8.48
C TYR A 799 4.08 -8.51 -8.05
N VAL A 800 4.90 -7.52 -8.43
CA VAL A 800 6.30 -7.44 -8.00
C VAL A 800 6.39 -7.25 -6.48
N ARG A 801 5.49 -6.47 -5.86
CA ARG A 801 5.37 -6.20 -4.41
C ARG A 801 4.92 -7.43 -3.62
N GLU A 802 3.80 -8.02 -4.01
CA GLU A 802 3.17 -9.16 -3.32
C GLU A 802 4.10 -10.38 -3.23
N PHE A 803 4.96 -10.61 -4.24
CA PHE A 803 5.82 -11.80 -4.32
C PHE A 803 7.32 -11.53 -4.20
N GLY A 804 7.75 -10.27 -4.26
CA GLY A 804 9.16 -9.86 -4.20
C GLY A 804 9.56 -9.15 -2.90
N TRP A 805 8.59 -8.64 -2.13
CA TRP A 805 8.84 -7.79 -0.95
C TRP A 805 8.11 -8.26 0.32
N SER A 806 7.29 -9.30 0.21
CA SER A 806 6.46 -9.83 1.28
C SER A 806 7.26 -10.64 2.31
N GLY A 807 7.68 -9.94 3.37
CA GLY A 807 7.86 -10.57 4.68
C GLY A 807 9.03 -10.05 5.52
N PRO A 808 8.82 -9.71 6.81
CA PRO A 808 9.91 -9.62 7.76
C PRO A 808 10.37 -11.06 8.09
N VAL A 809 11.67 -11.35 7.91
CA VAL A 809 12.32 -12.59 8.39
C VAL A 809 11.83 -13.89 7.74
N ASP A 810 11.42 -13.90 6.46
CA ASP A 810 11.18 -15.19 5.77
C ASP A 810 12.44 -15.60 4.98
N ILE A 811 13.31 -16.35 5.65
CA ILE A 811 14.56 -16.93 5.10
C ILE A 811 14.25 -17.98 4.00
N SER A 812 12.96 -18.23 3.73
CA SER A 812 12.41 -19.15 2.73
C SER A 812 12.38 -18.62 1.29
N PHE A 813 12.79 -17.37 1.03
CA PHE A 813 12.82 -16.77 -0.31
C PHE A 813 14.25 -16.56 -0.87
N PRO A 814 14.84 -17.57 -1.56
CA PRO A 814 16.23 -17.57 -1.98
C PRO A 814 16.55 -16.84 -3.31
N PHE A 815 15.64 -16.05 -3.90
CA PHE A 815 15.79 -15.57 -5.29
C PHE A 815 15.78 -14.03 -5.44
N ASP A 816 16.56 -13.52 -6.41
CA ASP A 816 16.52 -12.10 -6.81
C ASP A 816 15.14 -11.72 -7.39
N ILE A 817 14.70 -10.47 -7.15
CA ILE A 817 13.45 -9.90 -7.73
C ILE A 817 13.66 -9.34 -9.14
N ARG A 818 12.57 -9.06 -9.87
CA ARG A 818 12.59 -8.60 -11.27
C ARG A 818 13.55 -7.40 -11.53
N PRO A 819 13.57 -6.31 -10.74
CA PRO A 819 14.54 -5.23 -10.88
C PRO A 819 16.01 -5.69 -10.75
N GLN A 820 16.31 -6.55 -9.77
CA GLN A 820 17.67 -7.08 -9.54
C GLN A 820 18.12 -7.95 -10.71
N TRP A 821 17.22 -8.82 -11.21
CA TRP A 821 17.48 -9.62 -12.40
C TRP A 821 17.75 -8.76 -13.62
N PHE A 822 16.92 -7.75 -13.87
CA PHE A 822 17.10 -6.83 -14.97
C PHE A 822 18.48 -6.16 -14.90
N GLN A 823 18.85 -5.62 -13.74
CA GLN A 823 20.12 -4.90 -13.58
C GLN A 823 21.34 -5.84 -13.71
N ARG A 824 21.25 -7.09 -13.23
CA ARG A 824 22.26 -8.14 -13.48
C ARG A 824 22.36 -8.46 -14.96
N CYS A 825 21.24 -8.68 -15.64
CA CYS A 825 21.18 -9.05 -17.04
C CYS A 825 21.59 -7.94 -18.03
N THR A 826 21.68 -6.69 -17.57
CA THR A 826 22.01 -5.53 -18.42
C THR A 826 23.36 -4.89 -18.11
N GLN A 827 23.80 -4.83 -16.85
CA GLN A 827 24.99 -4.07 -16.47
C GLN A 827 25.88 -4.73 -15.40
N LEU A 828 25.33 -5.55 -14.50
CA LEU A 828 26.04 -5.99 -13.29
C LEU A 828 26.59 -7.41 -13.28
N ALA A 829 26.21 -8.25 -14.26
CA ALA A 829 26.25 -9.72 -14.17
C ALA A 829 27.48 -10.28 -13.43
N LEU A 830 27.16 -11.21 -12.53
CA LEU A 830 28.03 -12.05 -11.73
C LEU A 830 27.22 -13.32 -11.47
N PHE A 831 27.16 -14.18 -12.47
CA PHE A 831 26.34 -15.39 -12.43
C PHE A 831 27.19 -16.59 -11.98
N PRO A 832 26.95 -17.12 -10.78
CA PRO A 832 27.71 -18.24 -10.25
C PRO A 832 27.30 -19.56 -10.92
N THR A 833 28.27 -20.36 -11.39
CA THR A 833 28.01 -21.64 -12.09
C THR A 833 28.67 -22.82 -11.38
N THR A 834 28.06 -23.99 -11.47
CA THR A 834 28.60 -25.23 -10.88
C THR A 834 29.35 -26.10 -11.89
N VAL A 835 29.26 -25.78 -13.19
CA VAL A 835 29.92 -26.51 -14.27
C VAL A 835 31.41 -26.15 -14.36
N ASN A 836 32.25 -27.17 -14.56
CA ASN A 836 33.72 -27.08 -14.68
C ASN A 836 34.48 -26.61 -13.43
N GLY A 837 33.79 -26.30 -12.33
CA GLY A 837 34.39 -25.94 -11.05
C GLY A 837 34.59 -27.13 -10.11
N GLN A 838 35.50 -27.01 -9.15
CA GLN A 838 35.68 -27.94 -8.03
C GLN A 838 34.64 -27.63 -6.94
N THR A 839 33.38 -27.91 -7.22
CA THR A 839 32.26 -27.64 -6.31
C THR A 839 31.53 -28.92 -5.90
N ILE A 840 31.05 -28.94 -4.65
CA ILE A 840 30.15 -29.98 -4.09
C ILE A 840 28.69 -29.78 -4.47
N PHE A 841 28.37 -28.68 -5.17
CA PHE A 841 27.00 -28.28 -5.46
C PHE A 841 26.56 -28.75 -6.86
N GLY A 842 26.30 -30.04 -7.04
CA GLY A 842 25.71 -30.61 -8.26
C GLY A 842 26.36 -30.14 -9.58
N ARG A 843 25.63 -30.24 -10.71
CA ARG A 843 26.14 -29.88 -12.05
C ARG A 843 25.13 -29.13 -12.93
N LEU A 844 23.94 -28.78 -12.43
CA LEU A 844 22.87 -28.20 -13.27
C LEU A 844 22.89 -26.67 -13.41
N ILE A 845 23.60 -25.94 -12.55
CA ILE A 845 23.67 -24.47 -12.65
C ILE A 845 24.70 -24.08 -13.72
N GLN A 846 24.26 -24.09 -14.98
CA GLN A 846 25.08 -23.78 -16.15
C GLN A 846 24.94 -22.31 -16.57
N GLN A 847 25.84 -21.84 -17.44
CA GLN A 847 25.75 -20.47 -17.98
C GLN A 847 24.48 -20.28 -18.84
N GLU A 848 24.04 -21.33 -19.53
CA GLU A 848 22.87 -21.34 -20.41
C GLU A 848 21.59 -21.03 -19.64
N PHE A 849 21.49 -21.52 -18.39
CA PHE A 849 20.39 -21.20 -17.48
C PHE A 849 20.24 -19.69 -17.29
N TYR A 850 21.33 -18.98 -17.00
CA TYR A 850 21.29 -17.52 -16.81
C TYR A 850 21.00 -16.76 -18.10
N PHE A 851 21.49 -17.23 -19.24
CA PHE A 851 21.20 -16.58 -20.53
C PHE A 851 19.74 -16.75 -20.92
N ILE A 852 19.17 -17.93 -20.72
CA ILE A 852 17.73 -18.17 -20.90
C ILE A 852 16.95 -17.27 -19.95
N PHE A 853 17.35 -17.22 -18.67
CA PHE A 853 16.67 -16.39 -17.68
C PHE A 853 16.72 -14.90 -18.06
N CYS A 854 17.87 -14.38 -18.50
CA CYS A 854 18.01 -13.01 -18.97
C CYS A 854 17.26 -12.72 -20.27
N LEU A 855 17.20 -13.68 -21.21
CA LEU A 855 16.40 -13.56 -22.44
C LEU A 855 14.91 -13.47 -22.13
N LEU A 856 14.43 -14.29 -21.20
CA LEU A 856 13.05 -14.25 -20.72
C LEU A 856 12.77 -12.97 -19.93
N ASN A 857 13.81 -12.40 -19.30
CA ASN A 857 13.74 -11.23 -18.44
C ASN A 857 14.27 -9.90 -19.04
N SER A 858 14.45 -9.82 -20.36
CA SER A 858 14.69 -8.55 -21.06
C SER A 858 14.50 -8.70 -22.58
N TYR A 859 13.56 -7.93 -23.16
CA TYR A 859 13.27 -7.96 -24.62
C TYR A 859 14.48 -7.59 -25.51
N SER A 860 15.47 -6.90 -24.94
CA SER A 860 16.68 -6.40 -25.60
C SER A 860 17.93 -7.18 -25.21
N TYR A 861 17.81 -8.35 -24.55
CA TYR A 861 18.98 -9.12 -24.13
C TYR A 861 19.86 -9.52 -25.32
N ASN A 862 21.13 -9.12 -25.24
CA ASN A 862 22.17 -9.58 -26.11
C ASN A 862 23.42 -9.83 -25.25
N TYR A 863 23.89 -11.07 -25.26
CA TYR A 863 25.06 -11.47 -24.50
C TYR A 863 26.30 -10.61 -24.78
N LEU A 864 26.53 -10.21 -26.04
CA LEU A 864 27.66 -9.36 -26.41
C LEU A 864 27.53 -7.95 -25.84
N ASP A 865 26.30 -7.45 -25.72
CA ASP A 865 26.03 -6.14 -25.12
C ASP A 865 26.23 -6.20 -23.60
N LEU A 866 25.80 -7.28 -22.93
CA LEU A 866 26.05 -7.51 -21.50
C LEU A 866 27.55 -7.60 -21.19
N GLU A 867 28.32 -8.39 -21.94
CA GLU A 867 29.77 -8.50 -21.76
C GLU A 867 30.46 -7.14 -21.95
N GLY A 868 30.04 -6.38 -22.97
CA GLY A 868 30.50 -5.01 -23.21
C GLY A 868 30.17 -4.07 -22.05
N ASN A 869 28.95 -4.13 -21.51
CA ASN A 869 28.50 -3.30 -20.40
C ASN A 869 29.24 -3.62 -19.09
N VAL A 870 29.43 -4.89 -18.76
CA VAL A 870 30.20 -5.33 -17.58
C VAL A 870 31.65 -4.84 -17.68
N LYS A 871 32.25 -4.97 -18.87
CA LYS A 871 33.60 -4.45 -19.11
C LYS A 871 33.66 -2.93 -18.97
N ALA A 872 32.70 -2.21 -19.57
CA ALA A 872 32.63 -0.75 -19.47
C ALA A 872 32.44 -0.29 -18.02
N LEU A 873 31.65 -1.00 -17.22
CA LEU A 873 31.46 -0.73 -15.81
C LEU A 873 32.77 -0.89 -15.02
N ASN A 874 33.49 -1.99 -15.23
CA ASN A 874 34.80 -2.23 -14.62
C ASN A 874 35.83 -1.15 -15.02
N GLU A 875 35.87 -0.78 -16.30
CA GLU A 875 36.76 0.28 -16.80
C GLU A 875 36.42 1.65 -16.21
N ARG A 876 35.11 1.96 -16.10
CA ARG A 876 34.61 3.23 -15.56
C ARG A 876 34.92 3.39 -14.09
N TYR A 877 34.69 2.36 -13.27
CA TYR A 877 34.80 2.44 -11.81
C TYR A 877 36.07 1.77 -11.26
N GLY A 878 36.95 1.27 -12.12
CA GLY A 878 38.29 0.78 -11.76
C GLY A 878 38.34 -0.64 -11.19
N ALA A 879 37.20 -1.36 -11.13
CA ALA A 879 37.10 -2.69 -10.52
C ALA A 879 37.81 -2.75 -9.16
N LYS A 880 38.82 -3.62 -8.99
CA LYS A 880 39.60 -3.74 -7.75
C LYS A 880 40.58 -2.59 -7.46
N ASN A 881 40.75 -1.66 -8.40
CA ASN A 881 41.59 -0.47 -8.22
C ASN A 881 40.80 0.80 -8.54
N PRO A 882 39.87 1.22 -7.66
CA PRO A 882 38.95 2.33 -7.92
C PRO A 882 39.58 3.72 -7.87
N ASP A 883 40.86 3.86 -7.52
CA ASP A 883 41.60 5.14 -7.41
C ASP A 883 40.82 6.21 -6.62
N ILE A 884 40.35 5.82 -5.44
CA ILE A 884 39.54 6.61 -4.52
C ILE A 884 40.22 6.73 -3.15
N GLU A 885 39.99 7.85 -2.47
CA GLU A 885 40.43 8.16 -1.11
C GLU A 885 39.25 8.14 -0.13
N ASP A 886 39.54 8.10 1.18
CA ASP A 886 38.53 8.13 2.27
C ASP A 886 37.51 6.96 2.21
N VAL A 887 37.99 5.74 1.97
CA VAL A 887 37.14 4.54 1.94
C VAL A 887 37.65 3.44 2.86
N ILE A 888 36.73 2.86 3.64
CA ILE A 888 36.97 1.64 4.41
C ILE A 888 36.35 0.46 3.65
N PHE A 889 37.17 -0.48 3.24
CA PHE A 889 36.73 -1.77 2.69
C PHE A 889 36.82 -2.84 3.77
N THR A 890 35.70 -3.48 4.08
CA THR A 890 35.64 -4.62 5.00
C THR A 890 35.13 -5.84 4.23
N ASN A 891 35.80 -6.98 4.37
CA ASN A 891 35.39 -8.22 3.69
C ASN A 891 35.41 -9.40 4.66
N GLY A 892 34.30 -10.12 4.77
CA GLY A 892 34.27 -11.41 5.47
C GLY A 892 35.04 -12.46 4.68
N MET A 893 35.99 -13.14 5.29
CA MET A 893 36.79 -14.16 4.58
C MET A 893 36.02 -15.45 4.28
N LEU A 894 34.86 -15.67 4.90
CA LEU A 894 33.97 -16.79 4.59
C LEU A 894 32.89 -16.43 3.55
N ASP A 895 32.80 -15.15 3.15
CA ASP A 895 31.87 -14.69 2.12
C ASP A 895 32.27 -15.32 0.77
N PRO A 896 31.36 -16.07 0.09
CA PRO A 896 31.64 -16.65 -1.23
C PRO A 896 32.08 -15.60 -2.26
N TYR A 897 31.66 -14.36 -2.09
CA TYR A 897 31.96 -13.25 -2.98
C TYR A 897 33.22 -12.46 -2.59
N TYR A 898 33.92 -12.86 -1.52
CA TYR A 898 35.18 -12.24 -1.04
C TYR A 898 36.17 -11.97 -2.17
N SER A 899 36.31 -12.90 -3.12
CA SER A 899 37.26 -12.77 -4.22
C SER A 899 36.94 -11.64 -5.21
N PHE A 900 35.72 -11.10 -5.24
CA PHE A 900 35.31 -9.98 -6.10
C PHE A 900 35.41 -8.63 -5.39
N GLY A 901 35.66 -8.65 -4.07
CA GLY A 901 35.89 -7.48 -3.25
C GLY A 901 37.31 -6.90 -3.39
N ILE A 902 37.52 -5.77 -2.72
CA ILE A 902 38.83 -5.12 -2.61
C ILE A 902 39.50 -5.65 -1.33
N ASN A 903 40.41 -6.61 -1.51
CA ASN A 903 41.06 -7.33 -0.40
C ASN A 903 42.47 -6.80 -0.09
N GLU A 904 43.05 -6.06 -1.02
CA GLU A 904 44.31 -5.33 -0.87
C GLU A 904 44.18 -4.02 -1.65
N TYR A 905 44.42 -2.90 -0.98
CA TYR A 905 44.34 -1.58 -1.59
C TYR A 905 45.18 -0.59 -0.79
N SER A 906 45.85 0.32 -1.49
CA SER A 906 46.68 1.34 -0.87
C SER A 906 46.43 2.66 -1.58
N ASN A 907 45.71 3.54 -0.89
CA ASN A 907 45.54 4.94 -1.27
C ASN A 907 45.48 5.80 0.00
N ASN A 908 45.52 7.11 -0.15
CA ASN A 908 45.48 8.03 0.97
C ASN A 908 44.17 7.85 1.76
N ASN A 909 44.31 7.75 3.09
CA ASN A 909 43.21 7.62 4.04
C ASN A 909 42.18 6.50 3.71
N SER A 910 42.62 5.44 3.03
CA SER A 910 41.79 4.28 2.69
C SER A 910 42.32 3.02 3.35
N TYR A 911 41.42 2.15 3.81
CA TYR A 911 41.74 1.02 4.69
C TYR A 911 41.07 -0.25 4.19
N VAL A 912 41.74 -1.39 4.32
CA VAL A 912 41.18 -2.71 3.99
C VAL A 912 41.28 -3.62 5.20
N PHE A 913 40.15 -4.22 5.58
CA PHE A 913 40.03 -5.17 6.67
C PHE A 913 39.43 -6.49 6.17
N ASN A 914 40.23 -7.55 6.16
CA ASN A 914 39.78 -8.90 5.87
C ASN A 914 39.50 -9.64 7.18
N ILE A 915 38.24 -10.00 7.42
CA ILE A 915 37.73 -10.45 8.71
C ILE A 915 37.67 -11.99 8.72
N PRO A 916 38.60 -12.68 9.42
CA PRO A 916 38.61 -14.14 9.44
C PRO A 916 37.41 -14.69 10.21
N HIS A 917 36.88 -15.83 9.78
CA HIS A 917 35.75 -16.53 10.40
C HIS A 917 34.37 -15.86 10.29
N TYR A 918 34.25 -14.75 9.55
CA TYR A 918 32.97 -14.09 9.33
C TYR A 918 32.58 -14.15 7.85
N SER A 919 31.27 -14.31 7.61
CA SER A 919 30.66 -14.17 6.27
C SER A 919 30.37 -12.69 5.99
N LYS A 920 29.39 -12.40 5.14
CA LYS A 920 28.99 -11.06 4.73
C LYS A 920 28.59 -10.17 5.90
N SER A 921 29.10 -8.93 5.91
CA SER A 921 28.63 -7.78 6.69
C SER A 921 28.48 -7.91 8.22
N ALA A 922 29.21 -8.82 8.86
CA ALA A 922 29.27 -8.93 10.32
C ALA A 922 29.76 -7.66 11.04
N ASP A 923 30.51 -6.82 10.32
CA ASP A 923 31.07 -5.55 10.78
C ASP A 923 30.01 -4.45 10.95
N LEU A 924 28.85 -4.55 10.28
CA LEU A 924 27.79 -3.55 10.37
C LEU A 924 27.08 -3.54 11.74
N PHE A 925 27.08 -4.68 12.44
CA PHE A 925 26.45 -4.81 13.75
C PHE A 925 27.27 -4.14 14.86
N SER A 926 26.60 -3.70 15.93
CA SER A 926 27.23 -3.08 17.10
C SER A 926 28.30 -4.01 17.70
N GLU A 927 29.25 -3.42 18.43
CA GLU A 927 30.26 -4.20 19.16
C GLU A 927 29.60 -5.12 20.18
N SER A 928 29.92 -6.42 20.11
CA SER A 928 29.37 -7.44 20.99
C SER A 928 30.46 -8.12 21.80
N ARG A 929 30.15 -8.49 23.04
CA ARG A 929 31.06 -9.32 23.87
C ARG A 929 31.32 -10.72 23.28
N HIS A 930 30.49 -11.14 22.32
CA HIS A 930 30.62 -12.42 21.62
C HIS A 930 31.40 -12.27 20.31
N ASP A 931 31.78 -11.04 19.91
CA ASP A 931 32.63 -10.84 18.75
C ASP A 931 34.01 -11.45 19.00
N ALA A 932 34.57 -12.12 17.99
CA ALA A 932 35.95 -12.54 18.05
C ALA A 932 36.85 -11.29 18.13
N ALA A 933 38.02 -11.43 18.77
CA ALA A 933 38.95 -10.32 18.98
C ALA A 933 39.27 -9.56 17.68
N GLY A 934 39.45 -10.28 16.56
CA GLY A 934 39.70 -9.69 15.25
C GLY A 934 38.56 -8.82 14.74
N LEU A 935 37.30 -9.25 14.88
CA LEU A 935 36.14 -8.43 14.49
C LEU A 935 36.00 -7.20 15.39
N SER A 936 36.21 -7.37 16.70
CA SER A 936 36.17 -6.26 17.66
C SER A 936 37.22 -5.19 17.35
N ASP A 937 38.43 -5.59 16.96
CA ASP A 937 39.51 -4.66 16.59
C ASP A 937 39.20 -3.91 15.29
N VAL A 938 38.58 -4.59 14.31
CA VAL A 938 38.10 -3.97 13.08
C VAL A 938 37.00 -2.95 13.36
N LYS A 939 35.96 -3.31 14.14
CA LYS A 939 34.87 -2.38 14.52
C LYS A 939 35.39 -1.13 15.23
N ARG A 940 36.34 -1.29 16.17
CA ARG A 940 36.99 -0.14 16.84
C ARG A 940 37.81 0.73 15.88
N SER A 941 38.46 0.12 14.90
CA SER A 941 39.19 0.86 13.87
C SER A 941 38.25 1.65 12.96
N ILE A 942 37.14 1.04 12.52
CA ILE A 942 36.08 1.70 11.73
C ILE A 942 35.54 2.92 12.48
N ARG A 943 35.14 2.73 13.76
CA ARG A 943 34.67 3.82 14.64
C ARG A 943 35.68 4.96 14.69
N SER A 944 36.95 4.66 14.91
CA SER A 944 38.01 5.68 14.97
C SER A 944 38.16 6.44 13.65
N ILE A 945 38.24 5.73 12.52
CA ILE A 945 38.47 6.33 11.21
C ILE A 945 37.30 7.24 10.81
N ILE A 946 36.06 6.78 10.96
CA ILE A 946 34.86 7.57 10.62
C ILE A 946 34.78 8.81 11.51
N THR A 947 35.06 8.67 12.81
CA THR A 947 35.12 9.80 13.75
C THR A 947 36.16 10.84 13.33
N ASP A 948 37.32 10.40 12.85
CA ASP A 948 38.38 11.29 12.38
C ASP A 948 38.00 12.02 11.07
N TRP A 949 37.30 11.36 10.14
CA TRP A 949 36.82 11.98 8.91
C TRP A 949 35.86 13.15 9.17
N VAL A 950 34.91 12.94 10.08
CA VAL A 950 33.89 13.94 10.35
C VAL A 950 34.34 14.97 11.37
N GLY A 951 35.27 14.61 12.27
CA GLY A 951 35.72 15.43 13.39
C GLY A 951 34.69 15.42 14.52
N ARG A 952 35.14 15.51 15.77
CA ARG A 952 34.22 15.73 16.89
C ARG A 952 33.67 17.14 16.78
N SER A 953 32.37 17.28 16.61
CA SER A 953 31.70 18.56 16.83
C SER A 953 31.90 18.98 18.29
N THR A 954 32.58 20.10 18.51
CA THR A 954 32.79 20.69 19.84
C THR A 954 31.57 21.40 20.36
#